data_AF-A0A7K1DIA6-F1
#
_entry.id   AF-A0A7K1DIA6-F1
#
_cell.length_a   1.000
_cell.length_b   1.000
_cell.length_c   1.000
_cell.angle_alpha   90.00
_cell.angle_beta   90.00
_cell.angle_gamma   90.00
#
_symmetry.space_group_name_H-M   'P 1'
#
loop_
_entity.id
_entity.type
_entity.pdbx_description
1 polymer ?
#
loop_
_entity_poly.entity_id
_entity_poly.type
_entity_poly.pdbx_seq_one_letter_code
_entity_poly.pdbx_strand_id
1 'polypeptide(L)'
;DYGHYGPFFIRMAWHAAGTYRIQDGRGGGGAGMQRFAPTNSWPDNGNLDKARRLLWPIKQKYGNKISWADLMILTGHVALESMGFKSFGFAGGRPDVYESDDTYWGKETTWLADERYSGDRELANPLAAVQMGLIYVNPEGPNGVADPVGSARDIRETFARMAMNDEETVALVAGGHTFGKAHGAGDPGKHVGPEPEAAPIEAMGLGWLNSMGSGRGVDTITSGIEGAWTTNPTQWDNEYFKILLENEWELTKSPAGAQQWIPKGGAMAGTVPDAHDSSRKHAPIMTTADLALKFDPAYLKISKDFYANPDKFSDAFARAWFKLNHRDMGPKTRYLGNLVPTEDLIWQDPISKPNKVPTAADVANLKKKILASGLSTSEMVFTAWASASTFRGTDKRGGANGSRIRLAPQKNWEANDPTELAKALKIYEALSAETGFSIADLIVLGGNAAVEKAAQDAGVNIEVPFLAGRGDAKAEQTDVDSFAVLEPTFDGFRNYLRPGHVQTTEQLLLEKANLLTLSAPEMTVLVGGMRALNANYKRSNHGVFTKTPGVLTNDFFVALTDINIEWKPTDKSEELFEGRDRKTGKVIWTGTRNDLIFGSNSQLRALAEVYAQNDAKAKFVRDFVAAWTKVMNLDRFDN
;
A
#
# COMPACT_ATOMS: atom_id res chain seq x y z
N ASP A 1 -12.11 1.76 30.37
CA ASP A 1 -13.55 1.44 30.51
C ASP A 1 -13.68 0.03 31.02
N TYR A 2 -14.71 -0.26 31.84
CA TYR A 2 -15.04 -1.62 32.29
C TYR A 2 -13.88 -2.38 32.97
N GLY A 3 -12.90 -1.65 33.53
CA GLY A 3 -11.66 -2.25 34.06
C GLY A 3 -10.75 -2.93 33.02
N HIS A 4 -10.98 -2.74 31.72
CA HIS A 4 -10.25 -3.43 30.66
C HIS A 4 -9.86 -2.49 29.50
N TYR A 5 -8.60 -2.47 29.09
CA TYR A 5 -8.12 -1.66 27.94
C TYR A 5 -8.26 -2.36 26.59
N GLY A 6 -8.65 -3.64 26.56
CA GLY A 6 -8.72 -4.44 25.35
C GLY A 6 -9.40 -3.74 24.16
N PRO A 7 -10.64 -3.23 24.30
CA PRO A 7 -11.31 -2.57 23.18
C PRO A 7 -10.56 -1.33 22.65
N PHE A 8 -9.88 -0.59 23.54
CA PHE A 8 -9.07 0.57 23.16
C PHE A 8 -7.84 0.18 22.34
N PHE A 9 -7.22 -0.97 22.67
CA PHE A 9 -6.10 -1.51 21.92
C PHE A 9 -6.51 -2.18 20.60
N ILE A 10 -7.72 -2.78 20.53
CA ILE A 10 -8.30 -3.24 19.26
C ILE A 10 -8.47 -2.06 18.32
N ARG A 11 -9.08 -0.95 18.78
CA ARG A 11 -9.18 0.27 17.99
C ARG A 11 -7.80 0.79 17.55
N MET A 12 -6.81 0.82 18.45
CA MET A 12 -5.46 1.25 18.09
C MET A 12 -4.85 0.42 16.95
N ALA A 13 -4.94 -0.92 17.03
CA ALA A 13 -4.44 -1.82 15.99
C ALA A 13 -5.24 -1.69 14.68
N TRP A 14 -6.57 -1.63 14.77
CA TRP A 14 -7.47 -1.36 13.64
C TRP A 14 -7.06 -0.09 12.89
N HIS A 15 -6.89 1.03 13.61
CA HIS A 15 -6.52 2.31 12.99
C HIS A 15 -5.08 2.32 12.47
N ALA A 16 -4.16 1.57 13.10
CA ALA A 16 -2.80 1.46 12.62
C ALA A 16 -2.77 0.78 11.25
N ALA A 17 -3.52 -0.32 11.09
CA ALA A 17 -3.63 -1.04 9.82
C ALA A 17 -4.60 -0.40 8.81
N GLY A 18 -5.58 0.35 9.31
CA GLY A 18 -6.73 0.86 8.56
C GLY A 18 -6.43 2.02 7.62
N THR A 19 -5.20 2.52 7.54
CA THR A 19 -4.84 3.58 6.57
C THR A 19 -4.40 3.03 5.21
N TYR A 20 -4.28 1.70 5.08
CA TYR A 20 -3.79 1.02 3.88
C TYR A 20 -4.66 1.31 2.65
N ARG A 21 -4.04 1.46 1.48
CA ARG A 21 -4.74 1.53 0.19
C ARG A 21 -4.16 0.53 -0.79
N ILE A 22 -5.02 -0.24 -1.44
CA ILE A 22 -4.58 -1.24 -2.41
C ILE A 22 -4.00 -0.61 -3.68
N GLN A 23 -4.40 0.63 -4.01
CA GLN A 23 -4.00 1.29 -5.26
C GLN A 23 -2.48 1.55 -5.35
N ASP A 24 -1.86 1.95 -4.23
CA ASP A 24 -0.41 2.23 -4.16
C ASP A 24 0.32 1.50 -3.03
N GLY A 25 -0.41 0.74 -2.21
CA GLY A 25 0.12 -0.03 -1.09
C GLY A 25 0.57 0.82 0.10
N ARG A 26 0.35 2.14 0.09
CA ARG A 26 0.72 3.04 1.19
C ARG A 26 -0.27 2.98 2.34
N GLY A 27 0.14 3.53 3.48
CA GLY A 27 -0.54 3.35 4.76
C GLY A 27 -0.35 1.94 5.32
N GLY A 28 -1.14 1.58 6.33
CA GLY A 28 -1.08 0.28 6.97
C GLY A 28 -0.21 0.23 8.23
N GLY A 29 -0.18 -0.95 8.85
CA GLY A 29 0.44 -1.20 10.15
C GLY A 29 1.94 -1.53 10.07
N GLY A 30 2.49 -1.69 8.87
CA GLY A 30 3.79 -2.28 8.56
C GLY A 30 5.01 -1.47 8.98
N ALA A 31 4.84 -0.19 9.31
CA ALA A 31 5.91 0.74 9.66
C ALA A 31 5.67 1.48 10.99
N GLY A 32 4.49 1.33 11.61
CA GLY A 32 4.14 2.05 12.83
C GLY A 32 3.91 3.57 12.63
N MET A 33 3.45 3.97 11.44
CA MET A 33 3.25 5.37 11.04
C MET A 33 2.29 6.15 11.94
N GLN A 34 1.37 5.48 12.64
CA GLN A 34 0.44 6.10 13.60
C GLN A 34 1.15 6.89 14.73
N ARG A 35 2.48 6.74 14.88
CA ARG A 35 3.30 7.52 15.82
C ARG A 35 3.71 8.90 15.29
N PHE A 36 3.64 9.13 13.99
CA PHE A 36 4.13 10.34 13.33
C PHE A 36 3.00 11.14 12.66
N ALA A 37 3.27 12.41 12.40
CA ALA A 37 2.40 13.26 11.61
C ALA A 37 2.21 12.68 10.19
N PRO A 38 1.07 12.95 9.53
CA PRO A 38 -0.12 13.59 10.10
C PRO A 38 -0.98 12.59 10.90
N THR A 39 -0.76 11.28 10.74
CA THR A 39 -1.69 10.25 11.24
C THR A 39 -1.77 10.19 12.77
N ASN A 40 -0.72 10.57 13.49
CA ASN A 40 -0.76 10.66 14.96
C ASN A 40 -1.77 11.68 15.50
N SER A 41 -2.27 12.57 14.63
CA SER A 41 -3.09 13.74 14.95
C SER A 41 -4.37 13.83 14.14
N TRP A 42 -4.67 12.83 13.31
CA TRP A 42 -5.98 12.72 12.66
C TRP A 42 -7.12 12.71 13.68
N PRO A 43 -8.25 13.40 13.42
CA PRO A 43 -9.40 13.38 14.32
C PRO A 43 -9.87 11.96 14.66
N ASP A 44 -9.86 11.05 13.69
CA ASP A 44 -10.28 9.66 13.90
C ASP A 44 -9.28 8.86 14.74
N ASN A 45 -8.04 9.34 14.89
CA ASN A 45 -7.05 8.80 15.83
C ASN A 45 -7.10 9.46 17.21
N GLY A 46 -8.14 10.24 17.48
CA GLY A 46 -8.40 10.87 18.78
C GLY A 46 -8.16 9.91 19.94
N ASN A 47 -7.40 10.36 20.92
CA ASN A 47 -6.95 9.62 22.10
C ASN A 47 -6.05 8.40 21.87
N LEU A 48 -5.74 7.97 20.63
CA LEU A 48 -4.84 6.83 20.42
C LEU A 48 -3.38 7.13 20.82
N ASP A 49 -3.01 8.41 20.98
CA ASP A 49 -1.79 8.83 21.67
C ASP A 49 -1.72 8.27 23.10
N LYS A 50 -2.86 8.21 23.82
CA LYS A 50 -2.96 7.60 25.16
C LYS A 50 -2.79 6.07 25.09
N ALA A 51 -3.40 5.41 24.10
CA ALA A 51 -3.24 3.97 23.90
C ALA A 51 -1.76 3.60 23.69
N ARG A 52 -1.07 4.31 22.78
CA ARG A 52 0.36 4.11 22.55
C ARG A 52 1.20 4.41 23.79
N ARG A 53 0.85 5.46 24.55
CA ARG A 53 1.54 5.81 25.80
C ARG A 53 1.48 4.70 26.85
N LEU A 54 0.35 4.00 26.98
CA LEU A 54 0.20 2.87 27.90
C LEU A 54 1.16 1.71 27.59
N LEU A 55 1.59 1.59 26.32
CA LEU A 55 2.51 0.55 25.87
C LEU A 55 3.99 0.91 26.05
N TRP A 56 4.31 2.16 26.40
CA TRP A 56 5.70 2.60 26.57
C TRP A 56 6.50 1.74 27.57
N PRO A 57 5.99 1.38 28.77
CA PRO A 57 6.75 0.53 29.69
C PRO A 57 7.10 -0.85 29.10
N ILE A 58 6.21 -1.42 28.27
CA ILE A 58 6.47 -2.68 27.57
C ILE A 58 7.52 -2.45 26.48
N LYS A 59 7.37 -1.41 25.64
CA LYS A 59 8.37 -1.07 24.62
C LYS A 59 9.75 -0.82 25.24
N GLN A 60 9.81 -0.09 26.35
CA GLN A 60 11.03 0.20 27.09
C GLN A 60 11.69 -1.08 27.60
N LYS A 61 10.91 -1.99 28.20
CA LYS A 61 11.40 -3.26 28.72
C LYS A 61 12.02 -4.15 27.64
N TYR A 62 11.41 -4.22 26.45
CA TYR A 62 11.87 -5.13 25.39
C TYR A 62 12.81 -4.46 24.37
N GLY A 63 12.89 -3.13 24.35
CA GLY A 63 13.81 -2.38 23.49
C GLY A 63 13.64 -2.77 22.02
N ASN A 64 14.76 -3.06 21.34
CA ASN A 64 14.77 -3.41 19.92
C ASN A 64 14.34 -4.86 19.61
N LYS A 65 13.96 -5.65 20.62
CA LYS A 65 13.42 -7.02 20.39
C LYS A 65 11.99 -7.00 19.85
N ILE A 66 11.31 -5.85 19.95
CA ILE A 66 9.99 -5.63 19.36
C ILE A 66 9.90 -4.17 18.89
N SER A 67 9.54 -3.96 17.63
CA SER A 67 9.25 -2.63 17.09
C SER A 67 7.93 -2.10 17.65
N TRP A 68 7.70 -0.79 17.57
CA TRP A 68 6.38 -0.24 17.84
C TRP A 68 5.33 -0.75 16.85
N ALA A 69 5.71 -0.91 15.58
CA ALA A 69 4.84 -1.47 14.55
C ALA A 69 4.31 -2.86 14.96
N ASP A 70 5.19 -3.78 15.35
CA ASP A 70 4.77 -5.11 15.83
C ASP A 70 4.04 -5.02 17.17
N LEU A 71 4.48 -4.17 18.10
CA LEU A 71 3.87 -4.05 19.42
C LEU A 71 2.41 -3.56 19.34
N MET A 72 2.11 -2.59 18.48
CA MET A 72 0.74 -2.08 18.34
C MET A 72 -0.22 -3.16 17.85
N ILE A 73 0.20 -3.94 16.85
CA ILE A 73 -0.61 -5.03 16.30
C ILE A 73 -0.73 -6.20 17.28
N LEU A 74 0.39 -6.59 17.92
CA LEU A 74 0.38 -7.64 18.93
C LEU A 74 -0.54 -7.30 20.10
N THR A 75 -0.60 -6.03 20.51
CA THR A 75 -1.49 -5.59 21.59
C THR A 75 -2.96 -5.78 21.20
N GLY A 76 -3.36 -5.47 19.96
CA GLY A 76 -4.71 -5.75 19.48
C GLY A 76 -5.05 -7.24 19.45
N HIS A 77 -4.09 -8.07 19.04
CA HIS A 77 -4.21 -9.53 19.09
C HIS A 77 -4.40 -10.06 20.53
N VAL A 78 -3.54 -9.65 21.47
CA VAL A 78 -3.64 -10.04 22.89
C VAL A 78 -4.94 -9.52 23.52
N ALA A 79 -5.38 -8.32 23.14
CA ALA A 79 -6.65 -7.76 23.60
C ALA A 79 -7.84 -8.66 23.24
N LEU A 80 -7.91 -9.12 21.97
CA LEU A 80 -8.92 -10.06 21.52
C LEU A 80 -8.88 -11.38 22.33
N GLU A 81 -7.70 -11.98 22.48
CA GLU A 81 -7.54 -13.24 23.22
C GLU A 81 -7.93 -13.11 24.69
N SER A 82 -7.55 -12.01 25.34
CA SER A 82 -7.89 -11.75 26.74
C SER A 82 -9.40 -11.60 26.99
N MET A 83 -10.17 -11.28 25.96
CA MET A 83 -11.63 -11.13 26.01
C MET A 83 -12.37 -12.35 25.46
N GLY A 84 -11.66 -13.46 25.22
CA GLY A 84 -12.26 -14.76 24.85
C GLY A 84 -12.35 -15.04 23.36
N PHE A 85 -11.77 -14.19 22.49
CA PHE A 85 -11.71 -14.46 21.05
C PHE A 85 -10.49 -15.30 20.67
N LYS A 86 -10.68 -16.33 19.84
CA LYS A 86 -9.57 -17.12 19.31
C LYS A 86 -9.07 -16.51 18.00
N SER A 87 -7.88 -15.94 18.03
CA SER A 87 -7.23 -15.34 16.86
C SER A 87 -6.79 -16.40 15.83
N PHE A 88 -6.61 -15.97 14.57
CA PHE A 88 -6.06 -16.85 13.51
C PHE A 88 -4.54 -17.05 13.64
N GLY A 89 -3.84 -16.04 14.19
CA GLY A 89 -2.40 -16.05 14.42
C GLY A 89 -1.82 -14.63 14.46
N PHE A 90 -0.49 -14.55 14.50
CA PHE A 90 0.27 -13.30 14.50
C PHE A 90 1.66 -13.51 13.88
N ALA A 91 2.12 -12.56 13.09
CA ALA A 91 3.51 -12.48 12.63
C ALA A 91 4.14 -11.16 13.04
N GLY A 92 5.36 -11.21 13.56
CA GLY A 92 6.25 -10.06 13.68
C GLY A 92 7.11 -9.88 12.42
N GLY A 93 7.98 -8.88 12.42
CA GLY A 93 8.88 -8.56 11.29
C GLY A 93 8.64 -7.19 10.66
N ARG A 94 7.90 -6.31 11.33
CA ARG A 94 7.69 -4.92 10.90
C ARG A 94 8.80 -4.04 11.48
N PRO A 95 9.73 -3.51 10.67
CA PRO A 95 10.73 -2.57 11.18
C PRO A 95 10.05 -1.24 11.57
N ASP A 96 10.55 -0.61 12.63
CA ASP A 96 10.17 0.78 12.92
C ASP A 96 10.81 1.73 11.91
N VAL A 97 10.08 2.78 11.57
CA VAL A 97 10.61 3.98 10.90
C VAL A 97 10.76 5.13 11.90
N TYR A 98 11.48 6.17 11.47
CA TYR A 98 11.89 7.31 12.30
C TYR A 98 11.42 8.67 11.77
N GLU A 99 10.65 8.67 10.68
CA GLU A 99 10.02 9.84 10.09
C GLU A 99 8.70 9.43 9.43
N SER A 100 7.85 10.41 9.15
CA SER A 100 6.64 10.23 8.35
C SER A 100 7.00 9.92 6.89
N ASP A 101 6.14 9.20 6.18
CA ASP A 101 6.26 9.08 4.73
C ASP A 101 5.55 10.22 3.98
N ASP A 102 5.89 10.37 2.70
CA ASP A 102 5.27 11.32 1.78
C ASP A 102 4.00 10.73 1.15
N THR A 103 3.02 10.33 1.97
CA THR A 103 1.74 9.80 1.47
C THR A 103 0.76 10.92 1.11
N TYR A 104 0.19 10.86 -0.10
CA TYR A 104 -0.93 11.72 -0.49
C TYR A 104 -2.26 11.26 0.13
N TRP A 105 -2.68 11.96 1.19
CA TRP A 105 -3.91 11.72 1.94
C TRP A 105 -5.15 12.49 1.44
N GLY A 106 -4.98 13.34 0.43
CA GLY A 106 -6.02 14.22 -0.11
C GLY A 106 -5.51 15.65 -0.28
N LYS A 107 -6.28 16.47 -0.99
CA LYS A 107 -5.94 17.88 -1.26
C LYS A 107 -6.55 18.85 -0.25
N GLU A 108 -7.41 18.36 0.63
CA GLU A 108 -8.12 19.17 1.60
C GLU A 108 -7.14 19.85 2.57
N THR A 109 -7.41 21.11 2.88
CA THR A 109 -6.61 21.92 3.81
C THR A 109 -7.25 21.98 5.21
N THR A 110 -8.41 21.35 5.39
CA THR A 110 -9.18 21.34 6.65
C THR A 110 -9.54 19.91 7.02
N TRP A 111 -9.39 19.57 8.30
CA TRP A 111 -9.80 18.26 8.82
C TRP A 111 -11.29 18.01 8.58
N LEU A 112 -11.62 16.76 8.25
CA LEU A 112 -12.97 16.28 7.98
C LEU A 112 -13.65 16.92 6.76
N ALA A 113 -12.94 17.67 5.92
CA ALA A 113 -13.46 18.06 4.60
C ALA A 113 -13.45 16.87 3.61
N ASP A 114 -14.31 16.93 2.59
CA ASP A 114 -14.63 15.84 1.66
C ASP A 114 -14.45 16.21 0.17
N GLU A 115 -13.55 17.16 -0.16
CA GLU A 115 -13.29 17.64 -1.53
C GLU A 115 -12.56 16.61 -2.43
N ARG A 116 -12.93 15.34 -2.31
CA ARG A 116 -12.27 14.17 -2.93
C ARG A 116 -13.18 13.36 -3.84
N TYR A 117 -14.43 13.79 -3.99
CA TYR A 117 -15.42 13.14 -4.84
C TYR A 117 -15.65 13.92 -6.15
N SER A 118 -15.98 13.19 -7.21
CA SER A 118 -16.48 13.74 -8.48
C SER A 118 -17.66 12.92 -9.00
N GLY A 119 -18.39 13.46 -9.98
CA GLY A 119 -19.48 12.73 -10.64
C GLY A 119 -20.55 12.25 -9.66
N ASP A 120 -21.03 11.02 -9.85
CA ASP A 120 -21.90 10.32 -8.91
C ASP A 120 -21.05 9.72 -7.79
N ARG A 121 -20.55 10.56 -6.87
CA ARG A 121 -19.81 10.15 -5.65
C ARG A 121 -18.70 9.12 -5.93
N GLU A 122 -17.87 9.41 -6.93
CA GLU A 122 -16.68 8.63 -7.25
C GLU A 122 -15.49 9.17 -6.45
N LEU A 123 -14.93 8.36 -5.54
CA LEU A 123 -13.77 8.77 -4.73
C LEU A 123 -12.50 8.82 -5.60
N ALA A 124 -11.78 9.94 -5.56
CA ALA A 124 -10.55 10.11 -6.33
C ALA A 124 -9.48 9.07 -5.94
N ASN A 125 -8.92 8.38 -6.93
CA ASN A 125 -7.73 7.57 -6.71
C ASN A 125 -6.53 8.45 -6.33
N PRO A 126 -5.62 7.99 -5.48
CA PRO A 126 -5.57 6.68 -4.79
C PRO A 126 -6.28 6.63 -3.42
N LEU A 127 -7.16 7.58 -3.08
CA LEU A 127 -7.78 7.69 -1.75
C LEU A 127 -8.71 6.51 -1.43
N ALA A 128 -8.82 6.18 -0.14
CA ALA A 128 -9.67 5.10 0.37
C ALA A 128 -10.47 5.49 1.64
N ALA A 129 -10.59 6.80 1.91
CA ALA A 129 -11.38 7.33 3.02
C ALA A 129 -12.26 8.49 2.53
N VAL A 130 -13.45 8.65 3.11
CA VAL A 130 -14.47 9.60 2.64
C VAL A 130 -14.19 11.07 3.02
N GLN A 131 -13.38 11.30 4.05
CA GLN A 131 -13.04 12.63 4.56
C GLN A 131 -11.58 12.68 5.03
N MET A 132 -10.99 13.87 5.00
CA MET A 132 -9.60 14.08 5.43
C MET A 132 -9.46 13.79 6.93
N GLY A 133 -8.59 12.85 7.29
CA GLY A 133 -8.36 12.48 8.69
C GLY A 133 -9.30 11.43 9.28
N LEU A 134 -10.15 10.80 8.45
CA LEU A 134 -10.86 9.56 8.80
C LEU A 134 -10.10 8.33 8.29
N ILE A 135 -10.29 7.18 8.97
CA ILE A 135 -9.73 5.90 8.52
C ILE A 135 -10.50 5.39 7.28
N TYR A 136 -11.83 5.30 7.35
CA TYR A 136 -12.68 4.79 6.27
C TYR A 136 -13.83 5.75 5.96
N VAL A 137 -14.88 5.71 6.79
CA VAL A 137 -16.16 6.39 6.57
C VAL A 137 -16.51 7.27 7.76
N ASN A 138 -17.46 8.18 7.55
CA ASN A 138 -18.06 8.95 8.63
C ASN A 138 -19.04 8.08 9.42
N PRO A 139 -18.89 7.92 10.74
CA PRO A 139 -19.78 7.07 11.54
C PRO A 139 -21.22 7.62 11.64
N GLU A 140 -21.43 8.93 11.43
CA GLU A 140 -22.76 9.55 11.39
C GLU A 140 -23.46 9.32 10.03
N GLY A 141 -22.71 8.90 9.01
CA GLY A 141 -23.16 8.66 7.64
C GLY A 141 -22.62 9.69 6.63
N PRO A 142 -22.87 9.50 5.32
CA PRO A 142 -22.31 10.32 4.24
C PRO A 142 -22.51 11.82 4.49
N ASN A 143 -21.40 12.55 4.63
CA ASN A 143 -21.39 14.00 4.85
C ASN A 143 -22.20 14.42 6.10
N GLY A 144 -22.25 13.56 7.11
CA GLY A 144 -23.02 13.78 8.34
C GLY A 144 -24.53 13.55 8.18
N VAL A 145 -24.99 12.90 7.11
CA VAL A 145 -26.39 12.51 6.94
C VAL A 145 -26.60 11.10 7.46
N ALA A 146 -27.51 10.93 8.43
CA ALA A 146 -27.87 9.63 9.01
C ALA A 146 -28.67 8.74 8.05
N ASP A 147 -28.07 8.38 6.92
CA ASP A 147 -28.58 7.44 5.91
C ASP A 147 -27.76 6.13 5.93
N PRO A 148 -28.30 5.05 6.52
CA PRO A 148 -27.64 3.74 6.56
C PRO A 148 -27.35 3.15 5.17
N VAL A 149 -28.21 3.41 4.17
CA VAL A 149 -28.04 2.86 2.82
C VAL A 149 -26.93 3.60 2.08
N GLY A 150 -26.92 4.93 2.16
CA GLY A 150 -25.80 5.75 1.69
C GLY A 150 -24.49 5.38 2.38
N SER A 151 -24.52 5.14 3.70
CA SER A 151 -23.34 4.70 4.45
C SER A 151 -22.82 3.34 3.95
N ALA A 152 -23.69 2.40 3.57
CA ALA A 152 -23.28 1.11 3.04
C ALA A 152 -22.49 1.23 1.72
N ARG A 153 -22.87 2.19 0.87
CA ARG A 153 -22.14 2.49 -0.37
C ARG A 153 -20.70 2.92 -0.07
N ASP A 154 -20.54 3.88 0.82
CA ASP A 154 -19.23 4.40 1.22
C ASP A 154 -18.39 3.33 1.93
N ILE A 155 -19.00 2.52 2.81
CA ILE A 155 -18.33 1.39 3.47
C ILE A 155 -17.79 0.42 2.44
N ARG A 156 -18.63 0.00 1.48
CA ARG A 156 -18.24 -0.95 0.44
C ARG A 156 -17.08 -0.45 -0.40
N GLU A 157 -17.17 0.79 -0.88
CA GLU A 157 -16.12 1.38 -1.71
C GLU A 157 -14.80 1.51 -0.95
N THR A 158 -14.83 2.06 0.27
CA THR A 158 -13.62 2.30 1.06
C THR A 158 -12.97 0.98 1.50
N PHE A 159 -13.74 0.01 1.98
CA PHE A 159 -13.20 -1.31 2.35
C PHE A 159 -12.64 -2.07 1.15
N ALA A 160 -13.28 -2.01 -0.02
CA ALA A 160 -12.75 -2.60 -1.25
C ALA A 160 -11.41 -1.97 -1.66
N ARG A 161 -11.29 -0.64 -1.56
CA ARG A 161 -10.02 0.09 -1.76
C ARG A 161 -8.96 -0.20 -0.69
N MET A 162 -9.34 -0.90 0.37
CA MET A 162 -8.44 -1.46 1.38
C MET A 162 -8.34 -2.99 1.32
N ALA A 163 -8.71 -3.59 0.20
CA ALA A 163 -8.64 -5.03 -0.04
C ALA A 163 -9.54 -5.89 0.87
N MET A 164 -10.69 -5.39 1.28
CA MET A 164 -11.71 -6.13 2.03
C MET A 164 -12.99 -6.26 1.22
N ASN A 165 -13.49 -7.49 1.06
CA ASN A 165 -14.78 -7.75 0.42
C ASN A 165 -15.95 -7.59 1.41
N ASP A 166 -17.18 -7.82 0.94
CA ASP A 166 -18.38 -7.64 1.78
C ASP A 166 -18.41 -8.56 3.03
N GLU A 167 -17.99 -9.83 2.92
CA GLU A 167 -17.97 -10.76 4.06
C GLU A 167 -16.91 -10.35 5.09
N GLU A 168 -15.71 -10.00 4.63
CA GLU A 168 -14.61 -9.50 5.46
C GLU A 168 -14.99 -8.18 6.14
N THR A 169 -15.70 -7.30 5.44
CA THR A 169 -16.15 -6.00 5.95
C THR A 169 -17.17 -6.17 7.07
N VAL A 170 -18.22 -6.97 6.85
CA VAL A 170 -19.22 -7.25 7.90
C VAL A 170 -18.55 -7.93 9.10
N ALA A 171 -17.65 -8.88 8.87
CA ALA A 171 -16.92 -9.56 9.94
C ALA A 171 -16.05 -8.59 10.76
N LEU A 172 -15.32 -7.67 10.11
CA LEU A 172 -14.46 -6.70 10.78
C LEU A 172 -15.24 -5.67 11.59
N VAL A 173 -16.29 -5.09 11.01
CA VAL A 173 -17.11 -4.06 11.69
C VAL A 173 -17.84 -4.68 12.88
N ALA A 174 -18.57 -5.79 12.66
CA ALA A 174 -19.28 -6.46 13.74
C ALA A 174 -18.32 -7.01 14.80
N GLY A 175 -17.22 -7.64 14.40
CA GLY A 175 -16.25 -8.22 15.33
C GLY A 175 -15.50 -7.19 16.15
N GLY A 176 -15.19 -6.03 15.57
CA GLY A 176 -14.62 -4.89 16.30
C GLY A 176 -15.62 -4.28 17.28
N HIS A 177 -16.85 -4.03 16.83
CA HIS A 177 -17.92 -3.41 17.63
C HIS A 177 -18.62 -4.37 18.61
N THR A 178 -18.28 -5.67 18.62
CA THR A 178 -18.59 -6.55 19.78
C THR A 178 -17.94 -6.02 21.07
N PHE A 179 -16.86 -5.23 20.96
CA PHE A 179 -16.07 -4.75 22.09
C PHE A 179 -16.18 -3.24 22.31
N GLY A 180 -16.19 -2.85 23.58
CA GLY A 180 -15.98 -1.48 24.03
C GLY A 180 -17.16 -0.53 23.84
N LYS A 181 -16.84 0.75 23.66
CA LYS A 181 -17.79 1.85 23.53
C LYS A 181 -17.17 3.02 22.75
N ALA A 182 -18.03 3.90 22.26
CA ALA A 182 -17.64 5.24 21.79
C ALA A 182 -17.63 6.25 22.95
N HIS A 183 -16.96 7.41 22.76
CA HIS A 183 -16.84 8.47 23.76
C HIS A 183 -17.25 9.84 23.22
N GLY A 184 -18.24 10.45 23.86
CA GLY A 184 -18.92 11.68 23.48
C GLY A 184 -19.68 12.27 24.67
N ALA A 185 -19.05 12.30 25.85
CA ALA A 185 -19.64 12.78 27.10
C ALA A 185 -20.08 14.26 27.05
N GLY A 186 -19.52 15.06 26.14
CA GLY A 186 -19.86 16.45 25.93
C GLY A 186 -19.28 17.01 24.64
N ASP A 187 -19.60 18.28 24.36
CA ASP A 187 -19.22 18.98 23.13
C ASP A 187 -17.68 19.06 22.96
N PRO A 188 -17.09 18.39 21.95
CA PRO A 188 -15.65 18.40 21.75
C PRO A 188 -15.12 19.81 21.47
N GLY A 189 -15.88 20.67 20.79
CA GLY A 189 -15.45 22.03 20.46
C GLY A 189 -15.32 22.96 21.67
N LYS A 190 -15.89 22.58 22.81
CA LYS A 190 -15.76 23.33 24.07
C LYS A 190 -14.71 22.74 25.00
N HIS A 191 -14.51 21.42 24.94
CA HIS A 191 -13.80 20.71 25.99
C HIS A 191 -12.49 20.09 25.55
N VAL A 192 -12.35 19.72 24.28
CA VAL A 192 -11.18 19.01 23.75
C VAL A 192 -10.21 20.01 23.13
N GLY A 193 -8.99 20.06 23.65
CA GLY A 193 -7.91 20.90 23.14
C GLY A 193 -7.27 20.36 21.85
N PRO A 194 -6.20 21.02 21.38
CA PRO A 194 -5.53 20.67 20.12
C PRO A 194 -5.03 19.22 20.06
N GLU A 195 -4.97 18.68 18.85
CA GLU A 195 -4.33 17.41 18.49
C GLU A 195 -2.83 17.39 18.80
N PRO A 196 -2.17 16.22 18.90
CA PRO A 196 -0.79 16.10 19.37
C PRO A 196 0.24 17.04 18.71
N GLU A 197 0.19 17.24 17.40
CA GLU A 197 1.14 18.12 16.68
C GLU A 197 0.90 19.62 16.94
N ALA A 198 -0.26 20.00 17.47
CA ALA A 198 -0.61 21.38 17.84
C ALA A 198 -0.73 21.58 19.37
N ALA A 199 -0.51 20.52 20.15
CA ALA A 199 -0.61 20.57 21.60
C ALA A 199 0.56 21.35 22.24
N PRO A 200 0.36 21.95 23.43
CA PRO A 200 1.44 22.57 24.18
C PRO A 200 2.59 21.59 24.44
N ILE A 201 3.82 22.09 24.46
CA ILE A 201 5.03 21.25 24.60
C ILE A 201 5.00 20.41 25.89
N GLU A 202 4.41 20.92 26.97
CA GLU A 202 4.24 20.23 28.25
C GLU A 202 3.27 19.04 28.19
N ALA A 203 2.48 18.90 27.12
CA ALA A 203 1.69 17.70 26.85
C ALA A 203 2.56 16.49 26.46
N MET A 204 3.85 16.72 26.18
CA MET A 204 4.86 15.67 25.93
C MET A 204 4.40 14.66 24.87
N GLY A 205 3.95 15.16 23.72
CA GLY A 205 3.49 14.35 22.58
C GLY A 205 2.12 13.71 22.77
N LEU A 206 1.32 14.18 23.73
CA LEU A 206 -0.11 13.88 23.84
C LEU A 206 -0.93 15.07 23.30
N GLY A 207 -2.17 14.82 22.89
CA GLY A 207 -3.12 15.85 22.44
C GLY A 207 -4.53 15.58 22.93
N TRP A 208 -5.51 16.28 22.38
CA TRP A 208 -6.95 16.15 22.71
C TRP A 208 -7.20 16.24 24.22
N LEU A 209 -6.50 17.15 24.90
CA LEU A 209 -6.62 17.32 26.34
C LEU A 209 -8.05 17.79 26.66
N ASN A 210 -8.74 17.02 27.49
CA ASN A 210 -10.15 17.24 27.78
C ASN A 210 -10.33 17.98 29.12
N SER A 211 -11.00 19.13 29.06
CA SER A 211 -11.28 20.00 30.21
C SER A 211 -12.63 19.73 30.90
N MET A 212 -13.47 18.84 30.34
CA MET A 212 -14.75 18.48 30.95
C MET A 212 -14.52 17.61 32.20
N GLY A 213 -15.00 18.07 33.35
CA GLY A 213 -14.93 17.30 34.60
C GLY A 213 -13.50 16.85 34.92
N SER A 214 -13.29 15.54 34.99
CA SER A 214 -11.97 14.94 35.20
C SER A 214 -11.14 14.74 33.93
N GLY A 215 -11.73 14.99 32.75
CA GLY A 215 -11.13 14.81 31.43
C GLY A 215 -11.03 13.35 30.98
N ARG A 216 -11.46 12.40 31.80
CA ARG A 216 -11.31 10.95 31.60
C ARG A 216 -12.46 10.19 32.24
N GLY A 217 -12.47 8.86 32.07
CA GLY A 217 -13.52 8.02 32.67
C GLY A 217 -14.89 8.36 32.10
N VAL A 218 -15.86 8.69 32.96
CA VAL A 218 -17.22 9.12 32.58
C VAL A 218 -17.25 10.40 31.74
N ASP A 219 -16.21 11.24 31.81
CA ASP A 219 -16.14 12.53 31.10
C ASP A 219 -15.39 12.42 29.76
N THR A 220 -15.01 11.22 29.33
CA THR A 220 -14.17 11.03 28.14
C THR A 220 -14.89 11.49 26.86
N ILE A 221 -14.18 12.22 26.01
CA ILE A 221 -14.63 12.64 24.67
C ILE A 221 -13.57 12.20 23.66
N THR A 222 -14.00 11.48 22.61
CA THR A 222 -13.14 11.03 21.50
C THR A 222 -13.80 11.36 20.16
N SER A 223 -14.82 10.59 19.76
CA SER A 223 -15.50 10.78 18.46
C SER A 223 -16.71 11.71 18.55
N GLY A 224 -17.23 11.93 19.76
CA GLY A 224 -18.51 12.62 19.97
C GLY A 224 -19.71 11.67 20.01
N ILE A 225 -19.59 10.42 19.54
CA ILE A 225 -20.60 9.37 19.73
C ILE A 225 -20.46 8.79 21.13
N GLU A 226 -21.56 8.48 21.82
CA GLU A 226 -21.53 8.01 23.21
C GLU A 226 -22.39 6.76 23.42
N GLY A 227 -21.75 5.69 23.90
CA GLY A 227 -22.42 4.45 24.30
C GLY A 227 -21.70 3.19 23.81
N ALA A 228 -22.12 2.03 24.32
CA ALA A 228 -21.61 0.72 23.93
C ALA A 228 -22.58 0.01 22.98
N TRP A 229 -22.04 -0.89 22.16
CA TRP A 229 -22.84 -1.70 21.23
C TRP A 229 -23.46 -2.94 21.89
N THR A 230 -22.78 -3.51 22.89
CA THR A 230 -23.16 -4.77 23.56
C THR A 230 -23.39 -4.56 25.07
N THR A 231 -24.04 -5.52 25.72
CA THR A 231 -24.21 -5.54 27.19
C THR A 231 -22.99 -6.12 27.91
N ASN A 232 -22.12 -6.84 27.18
CA ASN A 232 -20.83 -7.34 27.67
C ASN A 232 -19.63 -6.77 26.88
N PRO A 233 -19.27 -5.47 27.04
CA PRO A 233 -18.30 -4.80 26.16
C PRO A 233 -16.85 -5.31 26.21
N THR A 234 -16.56 -6.27 27.08
CA THR A 234 -15.21 -6.84 27.26
C THR A 234 -15.20 -8.36 27.12
N GLN A 235 -16.18 -8.93 26.44
CA GLN A 235 -16.28 -10.37 26.18
C GLN A 235 -16.66 -10.61 24.73
N TRP A 236 -16.03 -11.61 24.11
CA TRP A 236 -16.42 -12.08 22.79
C TRP A 236 -17.72 -12.87 22.89
N ASP A 237 -18.73 -12.40 22.19
CA ASP A 237 -20.00 -13.08 21.99
C ASP A 237 -20.61 -12.66 20.64
N ASN A 238 -21.84 -13.11 20.37
CA ASN A 238 -22.58 -12.75 19.16
C ASN A 238 -23.65 -11.67 19.43
N GLU A 239 -23.53 -10.93 20.53
CA GLU A 239 -24.57 -10.01 20.99
C GLU A 239 -24.72 -8.77 20.09
N TYR A 240 -23.63 -8.33 19.43
CA TYR A 240 -23.68 -7.25 18.45
C TYR A 240 -24.78 -7.50 17.39
N PHE A 241 -24.78 -8.68 16.75
CA PHE A 241 -25.78 -9.01 15.74
C PHE A 241 -27.17 -9.18 16.33
N LYS A 242 -27.28 -9.77 17.52
CA LYS A 242 -28.56 -9.88 18.23
C LYS A 242 -29.18 -8.51 18.44
N ILE A 243 -28.43 -7.58 19.02
CA ILE A 243 -28.87 -6.22 19.29
C ILE A 243 -29.21 -5.50 17.98
N LEU A 244 -28.32 -5.55 16.98
CA LEU A 244 -28.53 -4.94 15.67
C LEU A 244 -29.82 -5.41 15.00
N LEU A 245 -30.00 -6.73 14.88
CA LEU A 245 -31.04 -7.33 14.04
C LEU A 245 -32.41 -7.41 14.74
N GLU A 246 -32.45 -7.70 16.05
CA GLU A 246 -33.71 -7.92 16.78
C GLU A 246 -34.39 -6.62 17.25
N ASN A 247 -33.69 -5.48 17.24
CA ASN A 247 -34.28 -4.20 17.63
C ASN A 247 -34.68 -3.33 16.43
N GLU A 248 -35.77 -2.58 16.57
CA GLU A 248 -36.00 -1.40 15.75
C GLU A 248 -35.16 -0.23 16.27
N TRP A 249 -34.72 0.66 15.38
CA TRP A 249 -33.81 1.75 15.71
C TRP A 249 -34.47 3.10 15.50
N GLU A 250 -34.21 4.05 16.39
CA GLU A 250 -34.59 5.45 16.24
C GLU A 250 -33.37 6.37 16.36
N LEU A 251 -33.33 7.39 15.50
CA LEU A 251 -32.26 8.37 15.47
C LEU A 251 -32.34 9.26 16.72
N THR A 252 -31.21 9.46 17.37
CA THR A 252 -31.05 10.33 18.53
C THR A 252 -29.75 11.12 18.41
N LYS A 253 -29.45 11.93 19.44
CA LYS A 253 -28.18 12.64 19.57
C LYS A 253 -27.45 12.21 20.83
N SER A 254 -26.14 12.09 20.72
CA SER A 254 -25.23 11.93 21.87
C SER A 254 -25.24 13.18 22.76
N PRO A 255 -24.68 13.12 23.99
CA PRO A 255 -24.45 14.31 24.80
C PRO A 255 -23.57 15.37 24.12
N ALA A 256 -22.70 14.96 23.17
CA ALA A 256 -21.91 15.87 22.34
C ALA A 256 -22.67 16.43 21.12
N GLY A 257 -23.89 15.95 20.85
CA GLY A 257 -24.73 16.37 19.72
C GLY A 257 -24.54 15.57 18.43
N ALA A 258 -23.69 14.54 18.43
CA ALA A 258 -23.47 13.65 17.28
C ALA A 258 -24.69 12.75 17.04
N GLN A 259 -24.97 12.43 15.77
CA GLN A 259 -26.04 11.52 15.40
C GLN A 259 -25.67 10.07 15.70
N GLN A 260 -26.59 9.38 16.38
CA GLN A 260 -26.46 7.96 16.70
C GLN A 260 -27.85 7.35 16.85
N TRP A 261 -27.92 6.03 16.99
CA TRP A 261 -29.17 5.29 17.04
C TRP A 261 -29.30 4.53 18.35
N ILE A 262 -30.52 4.51 18.89
CA ILE A 262 -30.88 3.72 20.08
C ILE A 262 -32.04 2.78 19.74
N PRO A 263 -32.23 1.68 20.49
CA PRO A 263 -33.40 0.84 20.34
C PRO A 263 -34.68 1.62 20.61
N LYS A 264 -35.62 1.53 19.67
CA LYS A 264 -36.84 2.35 19.62
C LYS A 264 -37.74 2.11 20.82
N GLY A 265 -38.35 3.19 21.32
CA GLY A 265 -39.37 3.11 22.37
C GLY A 265 -38.80 2.71 23.75
N GLY A 266 -37.51 2.96 23.99
CA GLY A 266 -36.85 2.62 25.25
C GLY A 266 -36.54 1.14 25.42
N ALA A 267 -36.58 0.35 24.33
CA ALA A 267 -36.11 -1.02 24.36
C ALA A 267 -34.65 -1.08 24.86
N MET A 268 -34.31 -2.15 25.59
CA MET A 268 -32.98 -2.35 26.17
C MET A 268 -32.49 -1.22 27.12
N ALA A 269 -33.36 -0.32 27.59
CA ALA A 269 -32.96 0.68 28.58
C ALA A 269 -32.45 0.02 29.87
N GLY A 270 -31.28 0.46 30.34
CA GLY A 270 -30.67 -0.04 31.56
C GLY A 270 -30.05 -1.45 31.45
N THR A 271 -29.79 -1.93 30.24
CA THR A 271 -29.17 -3.25 30.00
C THR A 271 -27.65 -3.19 29.95
N VAL A 272 -27.08 -2.06 29.51
CA VAL A 272 -25.64 -1.86 29.41
C VAL A 272 -25.13 -1.26 30.73
N PRO A 273 -24.17 -1.87 31.44
CA PRO A 273 -23.56 -1.25 32.61
C PRO A 273 -22.73 -0.03 32.19
N ASP A 274 -22.66 1.01 33.03
CA ASP A 274 -21.73 2.11 32.78
C ASP A 274 -20.26 1.63 32.90
N ALA A 275 -19.39 2.27 32.14
CA ALA A 275 -17.97 1.92 32.07
C ALA A 275 -17.17 2.21 33.34
N HIS A 276 -17.63 3.13 34.19
CA HIS A 276 -16.89 3.63 35.36
C HIS A 276 -17.76 3.87 36.60
N ASP A 277 -19.08 3.97 36.46
CA ASP A 277 -20.02 4.23 37.55
C ASP A 277 -21.07 3.12 37.68
N SER A 278 -20.88 2.20 38.64
CA SER A 278 -21.78 1.07 38.85
C SER A 278 -23.23 1.43 39.19
N SER A 279 -23.52 2.69 39.54
CA SER A 279 -24.89 3.16 39.78
C SER A 279 -25.65 3.53 38.50
N ARG A 280 -24.95 3.68 37.36
CA ARG A 280 -25.50 4.07 36.07
C ARG A 280 -25.63 2.86 35.14
N LYS A 281 -26.68 2.91 34.32
CA LYS A 281 -26.90 1.96 33.23
C LYS A 281 -27.47 2.69 32.02
N HIS A 282 -27.23 2.12 30.84
CA HIS A 282 -27.54 2.72 29.54
C HIS A 282 -28.33 1.75 28.66
N ALA A 283 -28.88 2.27 27.57
CA ALA A 283 -29.24 1.44 26.41
C ALA A 283 -28.00 1.23 25.53
N PRO A 284 -27.93 0.15 24.74
CA PRO A 284 -26.92 0.04 23.69
C PRO A 284 -27.18 1.08 22.59
N ILE A 285 -26.15 1.38 21.81
CA ILE A 285 -26.21 2.30 20.67
C ILE A 285 -25.73 1.63 19.40
N MET A 286 -26.09 2.19 18.26
CA MET A 286 -25.51 1.89 16.96
C MET A 286 -25.18 3.20 16.24
N THR A 287 -24.13 3.19 15.44
CA THR A 287 -23.81 4.27 14.49
C THR A 287 -24.62 4.10 13.19
N THR A 288 -24.65 5.13 12.34
CA THR A 288 -25.26 4.98 11.00
C THR A 288 -24.52 3.92 10.17
N ALA A 289 -23.19 3.82 10.35
CA ALA A 289 -22.37 2.80 9.73
C ALA A 289 -22.69 1.37 10.22
N ASP A 290 -23.05 1.19 11.50
CA ASP A 290 -23.51 -0.10 12.01
C ASP A 290 -24.85 -0.50 11.40
N LEU A 291 -25.77 0.46 11.31
CA LEU A 291 -27.08 0.24 10.69
C LEU A 291 -26.96 -0.11 9.20
N ALA A 292 -25.92 0.35 8.51
CA ALA A 292 -25.65 -0.07 7.14
C ALA A 292 -25.61 -1.60 6.99
N LEU A 293 -25.11 -2.32 8.00
CA LEU A 293 -25.06 -3.78 7.99
C LEU A 293 -26.43 -4.45 8.09
N LYS A 294 -27.45 -3.71 8.57
CA LYS A 294 -28.84 -4.15 8.64
C LYS A 294 -29.67 -3.70 7.44
N PHE A 295 -29.43 -2.51 6.90
CA PHE A 295 -30.29 -1.90 5.88
C PHE A 295 -29.81 -2.11 4.44
N ASP A 296 -28.53 -2.38 4.21
CA ASP A 296 -28.04 -2.82 2.90
C ASP A 296 -28.40 -4.30 2.65
N PRO A 297 -29.04 -4.65 1.51
CA PRO A 297 -29.49 -6.02 1.27
C PRO A 297 -28.37 -7.08 1.26
N ALA A 298 -27.18 -6.74 0.77
CA ALA A 298 -26.07 -7.68 0.69
C ALA A 298 -25.43 -7.87 2.07
N TYR A 299 -25.18 -6.79 2.80
CA TYR A 299 -24.69 -6.87 4.18
C TYR A 299 -25.69 -7.49 5.13
N LEU A 300 -27.00 -7.26 4.97
CA LEU A 300 -28.03 -7.88 5.79
C LEU A 300 -28.03 -9.41 5.62
N LYS A 301 -27.80 -9.91 4.40
CA LYS A 301 -27.70 -11.35 4.14
C LYS A 301 -26.54 -11.97 4.92
N ILE A 302 -25.38 -11.33 4.89
CA ILE A 302 -24.18 -11.79 5.61
C ILE A 302 -24.39 -11.66 7.12
N SER A 303 -24.92 -10.54 7.59
CA SER A 303 -25.21 -10.29 9.01
C SER A 303 -26.19 -11.31 9.59
N LYS A 304 -27.25 -11.67 8.85
CA LYS A 304 -28.18 -12.74 9.26
C LYS A 304 -27.52 -14.11 9.30
N ASP A 305 -26.62 -14.39 8.36
CA ASP A 305 -25.88 -15.64 8.32
C ASP A 305 -24.91 -15.76 9.51
N PHE A 306 -24.14 -14.71 9.79
CA PHE A 306 -23.28 -14.63 10.98
C PHE A 306 -24.07 -14.64 12.30
N TYR A 307 -25.25 -14.04 12.32
CA TYR A 307 -26.13 -14.11 13.48
C TYR A 307 -26.59 -15.55 13.76
N ALA A 308 -27.02 -16.25 12.72
CA ALA A 308 -27.47 -17.64 12.82
C ALA A 308 -26.30 -18.64 13.03
N ASN A 309 -25.09 -18.29 12.59
CA ASN A 309 -23.91 -19.16 12.60
C ASN A 309 -22.70 -18.46 13.27
N PRO A 310 -22.66 -18.35 14.61
CA PRO A 310 -21.59 -17.64 15.34
C PRO A 310 -20.17 -18.19 15.09
N ASP A 311 -20.05 -19.50 14.82
CA ASP A 311 -18.75 -20.12 14.49
C ASP A 311 -18.23 -19.63 13.13
N LYS A 312 -19.12 -19.43 12.15
CA LYS A 312 -18.77 -18.88 10.85
C LYS A 312 -18.31 -17.43 10.99
N PHE A 313 -19.01 -16.64 11.80
CA PHE A 313 -18.61 -15.28 12.13
C PHE A 313 -17.23 -15.23 12.79
N SER A 314 -16.99 -16.12 13.76
CA SER A 314 -15.72 -16.17 14.49
C SER A 314 -14.54 -16.49 13.55
N ASP A 315 -14.67 -17.46 12.64
CA ASP A 315 -13.63 -17.78 11.66
C ASP A 315 -13.41 -16.62 10.66
N ALA A 316 -14.50 -16.05 10.13
CA ALA A 316 -14.43 -14.92 9.19
C ALA A 316 -13.74 -13.70 9.83
N PHE A 317 -14.10 -13.35 11.07
CA PHE A 317 -13.45 -12.25 11.78
C PHE A 317 -11.98 -12.56 12.10
N ALA A 318 -11.65 -13.80 12.49
CA ALA A 318 -10.26 -14.18 12.80
C ALA A 318 -9.36 -14.02 11.58
N ARG A 319 -9.84 -14.47 10.40
CA ARG A 319 -9.13 -14.39 9.12
C ARG A 319 -9.05 -12.95 8.62
N ALA A 320 -10.14 -12.19 8.67
CA ALA A 320 -10.17 -10.80 8.23
C ALA A 320 -9.31 -9.90 9.14
N TRP A 321 -9.31 -10.12 10.46
CA TRP A 321 -8.43 -9.44 11.40
C TRP A 321 -6.96 -9.74 11.12
N PHE A 322 -6.61 -10.99 10.82
CA PHE A 322 -5.26 -11.35 10.42
C PHE A 322 -4.86 -10.66 9.11
N LYS A 323 -5.70 -10.74 8.07
CA LYS A 323 -5.48 -10.05 6.79
C LYS A 323 -5.27 -8.55 6.97
N LEU A 324 -6.18 -7.87 7.69
CA LEU A 324 -6.11 -6.44 7.99
C LEU A 324 -4.73 -6.05 8.50
N ASN A 325 -4.26 -6.78 9.52
CA ASN A 325 -3.05 -6.43 10.24
C ASN A 325 -1.76 -6.89 9.55
N HIS A 326 -1.83 -7.66 8.46
CA HIS A 326 -0.66 -8.26 7.80
C HIS A 326 -0.61 -8.05 6.27
N ARG A 327 -1.64 -7.43 5.66
CA ARG A 327 -1.75 -7.19 4.21
C ARG A 327 -0.60 -6.38 3.60
N ASP A 328 0.09 -5.59 4.40
CA ASP A 328 1.22 -4.73 4.00
C ASP A 328 2.60 -5.29 4.39
N MET A 329 2.63 -6.52 4.92
CA MET A 329 3.87 -7.22 5.22
C MET A 329 4.46 -7.95 4.01
N GLY A 330 3.78 -7.96 2.86
CA GLY A 330 4.22 -8.69 1.68
C GLY A 330 4.24 -10.21 1.87
N PRO A 331 5.15 -10.93 1.19
CA PRO A 331 5.14 -12.39 1.19
C PRO A 331 5.43 -12.98 2.56
N LYS A 332 4.88 -14.18 2.80
CA LYS A 332 5.00 -14.92 4.07
C LYS A 332 6.45 -15.22 4.49
N THR A 333 7.42 -15.17 3.58
CA THR A 333 8.86 -15.26 3.92
C THR A 333 9.33 -14.16 4.87
N ARG A 334 8.61 -13.04 4.94
CA ARG A 334 8.88 -11.94 5.89
C ARG A 334 8.28 -12.14 7.27
N TYR A 335 7.46 -13.18 7.48
CA TYR A 335 6.68 -13.35 8.69
C TYR A 335 7.53 -14.07 9.74
N LEU A 336 7.68 -13.46 10.92
CA LEU A 336 8.53 -13.96 11.99
C LEU A 336 7.71 -14.36 13.22
N GLY A 337 8.18 -15.38 13.94
CA GLY A 337 7.62 -15.81 15.22
C GLY A 337 6.82 -17.12 15.15
N ASN A 338 6.48 -17.65 16.32
CA ASN A 338 5.87 -18.98 16.45
C ASN A 338 4.33 -18.99 16.28
N LEU A 339 3.71 -17.82 16.16
CA LEU A 339 2.27 -17.67 15.97
C LEU A 339 1.89 -17.46 14.50
N VAL A 340 2.86 -17.57 13.58
CA VAL A 340 2.61 -17.45 12.14
C VAL A 340 1.73 -18.63 11.70
N PRO A 341 0.56 -18.38 11.10
CA PRO A 341 -0.29 -19.46 10.59
C PRO A 341 0.44 -20.31 9.56
N THR A 342 0.24 -21.63 9.62
CA THR A 342 0.85 -22.56 8.65
C THR A 342 0.16 -22.50 7.29
N GLU A 343 -1.13 -22.14 7.25
CA GLU A 343 -1.90 -21.94 6.02
C GLU A 343 -1.31 -20.80 5.18
N ASP A 344 -1.18 -21.00 3.87
CA ASP A 344 -0.85 -19.93 2.91
C ASP A 344 -2.16 -19.31 2.44
N LEU A 345 -2.29 -18.00 2.64
CA LEU A 345 -3.49 -17.26 2.26
C LEU A 345 -3.27 -16.60 0.89
N ILE A 346 -4.28 -16.64 0.04
CA ILE A 346 -4.16 -16.17 -1.35
C ILE A 346 -3.69 -14.71 -1.46
N TRP A 347 -4.11 -13.84 -0.54
CA TRP A 347 -3.72 -12.42 -0.51
C TRP A 347 -2.25 -12.19 -0.13
N GLN A 348 -1.54 -13.22 0.35
CA GLN A 348 -0.10 -13.16 0.60
C GLN A 348 0.72 -13.35 -0.68
N ASP A 349 0.05 -13.49 -1.83
CA ASP A 349 0.63 -13.75 -3.15
C ASP A 349 1.62 -14.93 -3.11
N PRO A 350 1.23 -16.12 -2.59
CA PRO A 350 2.15 -17.22 -2.28
C PRO A 350 2.91 -17.71 -3.51
N ILE A 351 4.16 -18.14 -3.31
CA ILE A 351 5.05 -18.58 -4.38
C ILE A 351 5.52 -20.01 -4.09
N SER A 352 5.36 -20.90 -5.06
CA SER A 352 5.91 -22.24 -4.98
C SER A 352 7.44 -22.20 -5.05
N LYS A 353 8.14 -22.92 -4.17
CA LYS A 353 9.62 -23.00 -4.20
C LYS A 353 10.12 -23.59 -5.53
N PRO A 354 11.30 -23.18 -6.01
CA PRO A 354 11.89 -23.77 -7.21
C PRO A 354 12.27 -25.25 -6.98
N ASN A 355 12.16 -26.07 -8.02
CA ASN A 355 12.60 -27.46 -7.99
C ASN A 355 14.13 -27.60 -7.97
N LYS A 356 14.83 -26.63 -8.54
CA LYS A 356 16.29 -26.62 -8.68
C LYS A 356 16.82 -25.18 -8.64
N VAL A 357 17.95 -24.97 -7.98
CA VAL A 357 18.67 -23.68 -7.96
C VAL A 357 19.94 -23.80 -8.83
N PRO A 358 20.17 -22.89 -9.79
CA PRO A 358 21.34 -22.94 -10.66
C PRO A 358 22.65 -22.67 -9.90
N THR A 359 23.68 -23.46 -10.21
CA THR A 359 25.06 -23.20 -9.76
C THR A 359 25.71 -22.09 -10.59
N ALA A 360 26.89 -21.60 -10.18
CA ALA A 360 27.63 -20.61 -10.98
C ALA A 360 27.95 -21.10 -12.41
N ALA A 361 28.24 -22.40 -12.58
CA ALA A 361 28.47 -22.98 -13.90
C ALA A 361 27.18 -23.02 -14.74
N ASP A 362 26.04 -23.35 -14.12
CA ASP A 362 24.73 -23.31 -14.78
C ASP A 362 24.41 -21.88 -15.24
N VAL A 363 24.58 -20.89 -14.36
CA VAL A 363 24.38 -19.47 -14.66
C VAL A 363 25.19 -19.04 -15.89
N ALA A 364 26.50 -19.34 -15.92
CA ALA A 364 27.35 -18.99 -17.06
C ALA A 364 26.90 -19.65 -18.37
N ASN A 365 26.47 -20.91 -18.31
CA ASN A 365 25.97 -21.64 -19.48
C ASN A 365 24.61 -21.13 -19.96
N LEU A 366 23.69 -20.83 -19.04
CA LEU A 366 22.36 -20.30 -19.35
C LEU A 366 22.45 -18.91 -19.99
N LYS A 367 23.31 -18.01 -19.47
CA LYS A 367 23.54 -16.70 -20.11
C LYS A 367 23.93 -16.86 -21.59
N LYS A 368 24.86 -17.78 -21.90
CA LYS A 368 25.26 -18.07 -23.29
C LYS A 368 24.09 -18.59 -24.13
N LYS A 369 23.31 -19.54 -23.61
CA LYS A 369 22.13 -20.08 -24.31
C LYS A 369 21.07 -19.01 -24.58
N ILE A 370 20.79 -18.16 -23.59
CA ILE A 370 19.81 -17.07 -23.72
C ILE A 370 20.28 -16.04 -24.75
N LEU A 371 21.56 -15.62 -24.71
CA LEU A 371 22.10 -14.70 -25.72
C LEU A 371 22.08 -15.28 -27.14
N ALA A 372 22.13 -16.61 -27.28
CA ALA A 372 22.03 -17.31 -28.56
C ALA A 372 20.58 -17.63 -28.99
N SER A 373 19.56 -17.26 -28.20
CA SER A 373 18.17 -17.66 -28.45
C SER A 373 17.46 -16.84 -29.55
N GLY A 374 18.12 -15.80 -30.06
CA GLY A 374 17.54 -14.86 -31.03
C GLY A 374 16.67 -13.75 -30.41
N LEU A 375 16.65 -13.64 -29.07
CA LEU A 375 16.13 -12.43 -28.41
C LEU A 375 17.15 -11.30 -28.53
N SER A 376 16.67 -10.10 -28.82
CA SER A 376 17.48 -8.89 -28.78
C SER A 376 17.77 -8.46 -27.34
N THR A 377 18.82 -7.65 -27.14
CA THR A 377 19.11 -6.98 -25.86
C THR A 377 17.86 -6.28 -25.32
N SER A 378 17.16 -5.54 -26.17
CA SER A 378 16.00 -4.76 -25.79
C SER A 378 14.82 -5.64 -25.34
N GLU A 379 14.58 -6.81 -25.96
CA GLU A 379 13.53 -7.77 -25.57
C GLU A 379 13.81 -8.39 -24.19
N MET A 380 15.06 -8.80 -23.95
CA MET A 380 15.47 -9.38 -22.67
C MET A 380 15.39 -8.36 -21.53
N VAL A 381 15.89 -7.14 -21.75
CA VAL A 381 15.83 -6.04 -20.75
C VAL A 381 14.38 -5.64 -20.48
N PHE A 382 13.56 -5.49 -21.52
CA PHE A 382 12.15 -5.11 -21.37
C PHE A 382 11.37 -6.18 -20.60
N THR A 383 11.57 -7.47 -20.91
CA THR A 383 10.87 -8.57 -20.23
C THR A 383 11.27 -8.67 -18.76
N ALA A 384 12.57 -8.58 -18.45
CA ALA A 384 13.05 -8.58 -17.07
C ALA A 384 12.54 -7.37 -16.27
N TRP A 385 12.56 -6.18 -16.87
CA TRP A 385 12.00 -4.98 -16.27
C TRP A 385 10.49 -5.10 -16.03
N ALA A 386 9.72 -5.52 -17.03
CA ALA A 386 8.27 -5.70 -16.91
C ALA A 386 7.92 -6.69 -15.78
N SER A 387 8.75 -7.70 -15.55
CA SER A 387 8.56 -8.65 -14.46
C SER A 387 8.87 -8.03 -13.09
N ALA A 388 10.07 -7.46 -12.93
CA ALA A 388 10.54 -6.97 -11.63
C ALA A 388 9.89 -5.66 -11.19
N SER A 389 9.58 -4.77 -12.14
CA SER A 389 9.09 -3.42 -11.87
C SER A 389 7.66 -3.38 -11.32
N THR A 390 6.95 -4.50 -11.24
CA THR A 390 5.66 -4.55 -10.54
C THR A 390 5.80 -4.40 -9.03
N PHE A 391 7.01 -4.58 -8.49
CA PHE A 391 7.28 -4.42 -7.09
C PHE A 391 6.94 -3.01 -6.60
N ARG A 392 6.38 -2.94 -5.39
CA ARG A 392 6.29 -1.69 -4.61
C ARG A 392 6.69 -1.92 -3.16
N GLY A 393 7.62 -1.12 -2.64
CA GLY A 393 8.16 -1.26 -1.28
C GLY A 393 7.17 -0.93 -0.16
N THR A 394 6.08 -0.24 -0.52
CA THR A 394 5.00 0.21 0.36
C THR A 394 4.34 -0.99 1.06
N ASP A 395 3.81 -1.94 0.30
CA ASP A 395 3.21 -3.19 0.81
C ASP A 395 3.98 -4.46 0.43
N LYS A 396 5.09 -4.31 -0.30
CA LYS A 396 6.02 -5.38 -0.70
C LYS A 396 5.37 -6.45 -1.60
N ARG A 397 4.30 -6.06 -2.32
CA ARG A 397 3.70 -6.85 -3.39
C ARG A 397 4.43 -6.63 -4.72
N GLY A 398 4.18 -7.54 -5.66
CA GLY A 398 4.81 -7.55 -6.97
C GLY A 398 6.25 -8.05 -6.95
N GLY A 399 6.97 -7.86 -8.06
CA GLY A 399 8.33 -8.34 -8.28
C GLY A 399 8.42 -9.50 -9.26
N ALA A 400 9.65 -9.96 -9.52
CA ALA A 400 9.95 -11.00 -10.51
C ALA A 400 9.77 -12.43 -9.97
N ASN A 401 9.84 -12.63 -8.67
CA ASN A 401 9.63 -13.90 -8.02
C ASN A 401 8.18 -14.38 -8.23
N GLY A 402 8.02 -15.66 -8.53
CA GLY A 402 6.75 -16.25 -8.93
C GLY A 402 6.45 -16.16 -10.43
N SER A 403 7.25 -15.43 -11.22
CA SER A 403 7.09 -15.23 -12.67
C SER A 403 5.64 -14.95 -13.09
N ARG A 404 4.93 -14.15 -12.28
CA ARG A 404 3.51 -13.82 -12.50
C ARG A 404 3.27 -13.04 -13.78
N ILE A 405 4.31 -12.47 -14.38
CA ILE A 405 4.27 -11.87 -15.71
C ILE A 405 3.72 -12.82 -16.79
N ARG A 406 3.87 -14.14 -16.63
CA ARG A 406 3.32 -15.15 -17.56
C ARG A 406 1.86 -15.53 -17.28
N LEU A 407 1.30 -15.09 -16.15
CA LEU A 407 -0.05 -15.41 -15.70
C LEU A 407 -1.00 -14.23 -15.93
N ALA A 408 -2.31 -14.49 -15.85
CA ALA A 408 -3.28 -13.41 -15.79
C ALA A 408 -3.19 -12.69 -14.42
N PRO A 409 -3.37 -11.36 -14.38
CA PRO A 409 -3.66 -10.48 -15.52
C PRO A 409 -2.40 -9.98 -16.26
N GLN A 410 -1.21 -10.11 -15.67
CA GLN A 410 0.01 -9.42 -16.13
C GLN A 410 0.41 -9.70 -17.59
N LYS A 411 0.21 -10.94 -18.06
CA LYS A 411 0.54 -11.32 -19.44
C LYS A 411 -0.26 -10.55 -20.49
N ASN A 412 -1.39 -9.97 -20.10
CA ASN A 412 -2.31 -9.25 -20.97
C ASN A 412 -2.25 -7.72 -20.77
N TRP A 413 -1.44 -7.22 -19.84
CA TRP A 413 -1.33 -5.78 -19.60
C TRP A 413 -0.76 -5.05 -20.80
N GLU A 414 -1.36 -3.91 -21.13
CA GLU A 414 -0.94 -3.09 -22.25
C GLU A 414 0.54 -2.71 -22.14
N ALA A 415 0.97 -2.24 -20.95
CA ALA A 415 2.33 -1.80 -20.69
C ALA A 415 3.39 -2.90 -20.91
N ASN A 416 2.99 -4.18 -20.84
CA ASN A 416 3.88 -5.32 -20.99
C ASN A 416 4.03 -5.80 -22.44
N ASP A 417 3.34 -5.17 -23.40
CA ASP A 417 3.32 -5.58 -24.81
C ASP A 417 3.10 -7.11 -24.96
N PRO A 418 1.84 -7.59 -24.84
CA PRO A 418 1.54 -9.02 -24.81
C PRO A 418 2.10 -9.81 -25.99
N THR A 419 2.29 -9.17 -27.15
CA THR A 419 2.82 -9.82 -28.35
C THR A 419 4.33 -10.05 -28.21
N GLU A 420 5.07 -9.03 -27.81
CA GLU A 420 6.51 -9.15 -27.59
C GLU A 420 6.83 -10.06 -26.38
N LEU A 421 6.06 -9.90 -25.30
CA LEU A 421 6.19 -10.71 -24.10
C LEU A 421 5.99 -12.21 -24.40
N ALA A 422 4.97 -12.57 -25.19
CA ALA A 422 4.71 -13.97 -25.54
C ALA A 422 5.90 -14.62 -26.27
N LYS A 423 6.63 -13.86 -27.11
CA LYS A 423 7.84 -14.34 -27.78
C LYS A 423 8.94 -14.67 -26.78
N ALA A 424 9.21 -13.77 -25.83
CA ALA A 424 10.23 -13.99 -24.80
C ALA A 424 9.86 -15.13 -23.85
N LEU A 425 8.61 -15.18 -23.39
CA LEU A 425 8.10 -16.24 -22.50
C LEU A 425 8.23 -17.63 -23.14
N LYS A 426 7.92 -17.78 -24.43
CA LYS A 426 8.08 -19.06 -25.14
C LYS A 426 9.51 -19.61 -25.03
N ILE A 427 10.52 -18.74 -25.06
CA ILE A 427 11.92 -19.13 -24.93
C ILE A 427 12.26 -19.51 -23.50
N TYR A 428 11.87 -18.69 -22.52
CA TYR A 428 12.15 -18.97 -21.11
C TYR A 428 11.41 -20.22 -20.60
N GLU A 429 10.18 -20.47 -21.05
CA GLU A 429 9.41 -21.67 -20.76
C GLU A 429 10.06 -22.93 -21.35
N ALA A 430 10.54 -22.86 -22.59
CA ALA A 430 11.28 -23.97 -23.21
C ALA A 430 12.60 -24.28 -22.47
N LEU A 431 13.35 -23.24 -22.08
CA LEU A 431 14.58 -23.41 -21.28
C LEU A 431 14.28 -23.95 -19.89
N SER A 432 13.17 -23.52 -19.28
CA SER A 432 12.73 -24.04 -17.98
C SER A 432 12.41 -25.53 -18.09
N ALA A 433 11.68 -25.95 -19.12
CA ALA A 433 11.37 -27.34 -19.37
C ALA A 433 12.61 -28.19 -19.64
N GLU A 434 13.61 -27.64 -20.34
CA GLU A 434 14.88 -28.32 -20.64
C GLU A 434 15.75 -28.51 -19.38
N THR A 435 15.83 -27.47 -18.53
CA THR A 435 16.86 -27.39 -17.48
C THR A 435 16.35 -27.64 -16.06
N GLY A 436 15.04 -27.50 -15.84
CA GLY A 436 14.39 -27.58 -14.53
C GLY A 436 14.54 -26.33 -13.65
N PHE A 437 15.16 -25.26 -14.16
CA PHE A 437 15.25 -23.98 -13.46
C PHE A 437 13.97 -23.16 -13.64
N SER A 438 13.63 -22.33 -12.66
CA SER A 438 12.40 -21.54 -12.71
C SER A 438 12.42 -20.51 -13.84
N ILE A 439 11.25 -20.26 -14.41
CA ILE A 439 11.03 -19.22 -15.42
C ILE A 439 11.39 -17.85 -14.81
N ALA A 440 11.06 -17.62 -13.54
CA ALA A 440 11.39 -16.40 -12.82
C ALA A 440 12.89 -16.09 -12.81
N ASP A 441 13.74 -17.08 -12.51
CA ASP A 441 15.19 -16.91 -12.55
C ASP A 441 15.70 -16.73 -13.97
N LEU A 442 15.15 -17.45 -14.95
CA LEU A 442 15.55 -17.35 -16.36
C LEU A 442 15.24 -15.98 -16.96
N ILE A 443 14.10 -15.36 -16.62
CA ILE A 443 13.75 -13.99 -17.04
C ILE A 443 14.78 -12.99 -16.51
N VAL A 444 15.06 -13.01 -15.20
CA VAL A 444 16.03 -12.09 -14.58
C VAL A 444 17.44 -12.33 -15.13
N LEU A 445 17.83 -13.60 -15.28
CA LEU A 445 19.14 -13.96 -15.82
C LEU A 445 19.31 -13.51 -17.28
N GLY A 446 18.24 -13.57 -18.08
CA GLY A 446 18.24 -13.06 -19.45
C GLY A 446 18.43 -11.55 -19.50
N GLY A 447 17.74 -10.80 -18.65
CA GLY A 447 17.97 -9.36 -18.49
C GLY A 447 19.41 -9.05 -18.09
N ASN A 448 19.96 -9.76 -17.11
CA ASN A 448 21.36 -9.61 -16.68
C ASN A 448 22.35 -9.89 -17.84
N ALA A 449 22.16 -10.98 -18.58
CA ALA A 449 23.01 -11.32 -19.72
C ALA A 449 22.98 -10.22 -20.80
N ALA A 450 21.81 -9.64 -21.06
CA ALA A 450 21.64 -8.55 -22.01
C ALA A 450 22.37 -7.27 -21.56
N VAL A 451 22.30 -6.93 -20.27
CA VAL A 451 23.02 -5.78 -19.70
C VAL A 451 24.54 -5.99 -19.76
N GLU A 452 25.04 -7.18 -19.42
CA GLU A 452 26.47 -7.53 -19.53
C GLU A 452 26.98 -7.40 -20.97
N LYS A 453 26.21 -7.95 -21.92
CA LYS A 453 26.53 -7.82 -23.34
C LYS A 453 26.54 -6.35 -23.78
N ALA A 454 25.52 -5.57 -23.41
CA ALA A 454 25.42 -4.17 -23.78
C ALA A 454 26.55 -3.31 -23.19
N ALA A 455 27.00 -3.63 -21.98
CA ALA A 455 28.17 -3.01 -21.36
C ALA A 455 29.47 -3.39 -22.09
N GLN A 456 29.63 -4.67 -22.44
CA GLN A 456 30.78 -5.15 -23.20
C GLN A 456 30.85 -4.49 -24.58
N ASP A 457 29.73 -4.35 -25.28
CA ASP A 457 29.64 -3.66 -26.57
C ASP A 457 30.00 -2.16 -26.43
N ALA A 458 29.84 -1.58 -25.24
CA ALA A 458 30.29 -0.22 -24.90
C ALA A 458 31.78 -0.15 -24.48
N GLY A 459 32.48 -1.29 -24.48
CA GLY A 459 33.89 -1.40 -24.08
C GLY A 459 34.11 -1.55 -22.57
N VAL A 460 33.06 -1.85 -21.79
CA VAL A 460 33.15 -2.05 -20.33
C VAL A 460 32.83 -3.50 -19.98
N ASN A 461 33.83 -4.25 -19.54
CA ASN A 461 33.62 -5.60 -19.01
C ASN A 461 33.12 -5.51 -17.56
N ILE A 462 31.92 -6.03 -17.32
CA ILE A 462 31.31 -6.08 -16.00
C ILE A 462 30.43 -7.33 -15.89
N GLU A 463 30.34 -7.89 -14.70
CA GLU A 463 29.38 -8.94 -14.37
C GLU A 463 28.23 -8.33 -13.54
N VAL A 464 27.00 -8.68 -13.90
CA VAL A 464 25.80 -8.29 -13.18
C VAL A 464 25.51 -9.36 -12.12
N PRO A 465 25.51 -8.98 -10.82
CA PRO A 465 25.20 -9.93 -9.76
C PRO A 465 23.84 -10.60 -9.96
N PHE A 466 23.81 -11.92 -9.81
CA PHE A 466 22.60 -12.72 -9.95
C PHE A 466 22.36 -13.54 -8.68
N LEU A 467 21.26 -13.22 -7.99
CA LEU A 467 20.77 -14.00 -6.87
C LEU A 467 19.73 -14.99 -7.40
N ALA A 468 20.06 -16.28 -7.42
CA ALA A 468 19.16 -17.34 -7.84
C ALA A 468 18.17 -17.75 -6.73
N GLY A 469 17.19 -18.58 -7.04
CA GLY A 469 16.26 -19.16 -6.07
C GLY A 469 14.81 -18.67 -6.19
N ARG A 470 14.46 -17.90 -7.23
CA ARG A 470 13.06 -17.52 -7.47
C ARG A 470 12.22 -18.75 -7.82
N GLY A 471 10.98 -18.75 -7.37
CA GLY A 471 9.98 -19.77 -7.70
C GLY A 471 9.08 -19.36 -8.85
N ASP A 472 8.24 -20.30 -9.32
CA ASP A 472 7.17 -20.04 -10.28
C ASP A 472 5.81 -20.25 -9.60
N ALA A 473 5.03 -19.18 -9.45
CA ALA A 473 3.69 -19.23 -8.88
C ALA A 473 2.71 -19.91 -9.86
N LYS A 474 1.64 -20.50 -9.32
CA LYS A 474 0.55 -21.10 -10.11
C LYS A 474 -0.62 -20.13 -10.29
N ALA A 475 -1.52 -20.44 -11.22
CA ALA A 475 -2.73 -19.65 -11.44
C ALA A 475 -3.62 -19.64 -10.18
N GLU A 476 -3.74 -20.77 -9.50
CA GLU A 476 -4.53 -20.92 -8.26
C GLU A 476 -3.88 -20.21 -7.06
N GLN A 477 -2.61 -19.81 -7.19
CA GLN A 477 -1.86 -19.01 -6.21
C GLN A 477 -1.87 -17.51 -6.56
N THR A 478 -2.70 -17.09 -7.52
CA THR A 478 -2.77 -15.71 -8.00
C THR A 478 -4.22 -15.21 -8.03
N ASP A 479 -4.55 -14.31 -7.14
CA ASP A 479 -5.81 -13.57 -7.17
C ASP A 479 -5.75 -12.49 -8.27
N VAL A 480 -6.46 -12.72 -9.37
CA VAL A 480 -6.41 -11.85 -10.56
C VAL A 480 -6.88 -10.43 -10.25
N ASP A 481 -7.93 -10.29 -9.44
CA ASP A 481 -8.52 -8.99 -9.11
C ASP A 481 -7.58 -8.21 -8.19
N SER A 482 -6.96 -8.89 -7.22
CA SER A 482 -5.94 -8.28 -6.34
C SER A 482 -4.68 -7.83 -7.10
N PHE A 483 -4.32 -8.49 -8.21
CA PHE A 483 -3.18 -8.07 -9.04
C PHE A 483 -3.51 -6.92 -10.00
N ALA A 484 -4.78 -6.64 -10.29
CA ALA A 484 -5.17 -5.58 -11.24
C ALA A 484 -4.63 -4.19 -10.82
N VAL A 485 -4.56 -3.92 -9.52
CA VAL A 485 -4.02 -2.66 -8.95
C VAL A 485 -2.51 -2.48 -9.14
N LEU A 486 -1.79 -3.54 -9.52
CA LEU A 486 -0.36 -3.49 -9.84
C LEU A 486 -0.13 -3.22 -11.34
N GLU A 487 -1.18 -3.14 -12.15
CA GLU A 487 -1.04 -2.77 -13.57
C GLU A 487 -0.45 -1.35 -13.66
N PRO A 488 0.74 -1.19 -14.25
CA PRO A 488 1.30 0.13 -14.41
C PRO A 488 0.51 0.89 -15.47
N THR A 489 -0.15 1.98 -15.06
CA THR A 489 -0.75 2.96 -15.97
C THR A 489 0.25 4.05 -16.39
N PHE A 490 1.43 4.04 -15.78
CA PHE A 490 2.59 4.87 -16.10
C PHE A 490 3.85 4.08 -15.75
N ASP A 491 4.89 4.22 -16.58
CA ASP A 491 6.22 3.69 -16.31
C ASP A 491 7.24 4.52 -17.11
N GLY A 492 7.77 5.57 -16.50
CA GLY A 492 8.73 6.47 -17.14
C GLY A 492 10.04 5.78 -17.54
N PHE A 493 10.39 4.66 -16.91
CA PHE A 493 11.57 3.86 -17.30
C PHE A 493 11.36 3.18 -18.65
N ARG A 494 10.12 2.83 -19.01
CA ARG A 494 9.71 2.36 -20.36
C ARG A 494 9.15 3.47 -21.25
N ASN A 495 9.16 4.72 -20.81
CA ASN A 495 8.50 5.86 -21.48
C ASN A 495 7.02 5.59 -21.80
N TYR A 496 6.31 4.91 -20.88
CA TYR A 496 4.90 4.54 -21.04
C TYR A 496 4.00 5.42 -20.16
N LEU A 497 2.91 5.91 -20.74
CA LEU A 497 1.89 6.69 -20.05
C LEU A 497 0.53 6.43 -20.67
N ARG A 498 -0.43 5.98 -19.86
CA ARG A 498 -1.84 5.90 -20.23
C ARG A 498 -2.50 7.28 -20.04
N PRO A 499 -3.42 7.71 -20.91
CA PRO A 499 -4.17 8.96 -20.69
C PRO A 499 -4.99 8.95 -19.40
N GLY A 500 -5.29 10.14 -18.86
CA GLY A 500 -6.24 10.32 -17.75
C GLY A 500 -5.62 10.65 -16.37
N HIS A 501 -4.30 10.81 -16.29
CA HIS A 501 -3.64 11.26 -15.05
C HIS A 501 -3.75 12.78 -14.90
N VAL A 502 -3.92 13.24 -13.66
CA VAL A 502 -3.93 14.67 -13.31
C VAL A 502 -2.54 15.19 -12.95
N GLN A 503 -1.66 14.28 -12.50
CA GLN A 503 -0.25 14.56 -12.24
C GLN A 503 0.51 14.71 -13.56
N THR A 504 1.52 15.57 -13.54
CA THR A 504 2.49 15.65 -14.65
C THR A 504 3.26 14.33 -14.79
N THR A 505 3.68 14.03 -16.01
CA THR A 505 4.42 12.81 -16.34
C THR A 505 5.67 12.59 -15.45
N GLU A 506 6.42 13.63 -15.13
CA GLU A 506 7.59 13.54 -14.24
C GLU A 506 7.25 13.27 -12.76
N GLN A 507 6.09 13.72 -12.29
CA GLN A 507 5.60 13.36 -10.95
C GLN A 507 5.26 11.86 -10.89
N LEU A 508 4.71 11.31 -11.97
CA LEU A 508 4.45 9.87 -12.08
C LEU A 508 5.74 9.03 -12.18
N LEU A 509 6.79 9.55 -12.83
CA LEU A 509 8.12 8.94 -12.79
C LEU A 509 8.68 8.91 -11.37
N LEU A 510 8.59 10.02 -10.63
CA LEU A 510 9.03 10.09 -9.24
C LEU A 510 8.23 9.13 -8.35
N GLU A 511 6.91 9.05 -8.55
CA GLU A 511 6.03 8.10 -7.89
C GLU A 511 6.49 6.65 -8.16
N LYS A 512 6.75 6.30 -9.43
CA LYS A 512 7.24 4.97 -9.79
C LYS A 512 8.59 4.66 -9.15
N ALA A 513 9.50 5.63 -9.12
CA ALA A 513 10.81 5.49 -8.48
C ALA A 513 10.70 5.27 -6.97
N ASN A 514 9.78 6.00 -6.30
CA ASN A 514 9.50 5.84 -4.87
C ASN A 514 8.97 4.43 -4.55
N LEU A 515 8.01 3.93 -5.35
CA LEU A 515 7.50 2.56 -5.21
C LEU A 515 8.64 1.53 -5.35
N LEU A 516 9.60 1.76 -6.26
CA LEU A 516 10.77 0.90 -6.45
C LEU A 516 11.91 1.16 -5.44
N THR A 517 11.69 2.00 -4.42
CA THR A 517 12.67 2.36 -3.37
C THR A 517 13.94 3.02 -3.90
N LEU A 518 13.85 3.70 -5.05
CA LEU A 518 14.98 4.30 -5.73
C LEU A 518 15.25 5.71 -5.19
N SER A 519 16.54 6.00 -4.99
CA SER A 519 17.04 7.36 -4.81
C SER A 519 17.04 8.13 -6.15
N ALA A 520 17.14 9.46 -6.09
CA ALA A 520 17.24 10.28 -7.30
C ALA A 520 18.44 9.89 -8.21
N PRO A 521 19.65 9.58 -7.70
CA PRO A 521 20.75 9.06 -8.52
C PRO A 521 20.43 7.72 -9.20
N GLU A 522 19.82 6.77 -8.47
CA GLU A 522 19.44 5.47 -9.02
C GLU A 522 18.36 5.60 -10.11
N MET A 523 17.35 6.44 -9.89
CA MET A 523 16.35 6.77 -10.90
C MET A 523 17.00 7.38 -12.15
N THR A 524 17.92 8.34 -11.95
CA THR A 524 18.63 9.02 -13.04
C THR A 524 19.39 8.02 -13.92
N VAL A 525 20.25 7.21 -13.31
CA VAL A 525 21.09 6.26 -14.04
C VAL A 525 20.24 5.20 -14.74
N LEU A 526 19.15 4.73 -14.10
CA LEU A 526 18.22 3.77 -14.69
C LEU A 526 17.52 4.34 -15.92
N VAL A 527 16.95 5.56 -15.86
CA VAL A 527 16.30 6.16 -17.04
C VAL A 527 17.28 6.28 -18.20
N GLY A 528 18.48 6.82 -17.97
CA GLY A 528 19.48 6.97 -19.02
C GLY A 528 19.90 5.64 -19.66
N GLY A 529 20.15 4.61 -18.84
CA GLY A 529 20.50 3.28 -19.36
C GLY A 529 19.36 2.56 -20.04
N MET A 530 18.13 2.66 -19.53
CA MET A 530 16.95 2.08 -20.17
C MET A 530 16.68 2.69 -21.55
N ARG A 531 16.95 4.00 -21.73
CA ARG A 531 16.92 4.65 -23.05
C ARG A 531 18.03 4.16 -23.98
N ALA A 532 19.26 4.05 -23.49
CA ALA A 532 20.38 3.50 -24.28
C ALA A 532 20.10 2.06 -24.76
N LEU A 533 19.48 1.23 -23.91
CA LEU A 533 19.09 -0.15 -24.22
C LEU A 533 17.81 -0.27 -25.07
N ASN A 534 17.18 0.86 -25.42
CA ASN A 534 15.88 0.93 -26.11
C ASN A 534 14.80 0.05 -25.44
N ALA A 535 14.72 0.11 -24.11
CA ALA A 535 13.71 -0.59 -23.33
C ALA A 535 12.36 0.15 -23.28
N ASN A 536 12.07 0.97 -24.28
CA ASN A 536 10.83 1.71 -24.37
C ASN A 536 9.66 0.81 -24.78
N TYR A 537 8.46 1.13 -24.27
CA TYR A 537 7.21 0.54 -24.72
C TYR A 537 7.05 0.69 -26.24
N LYS A 538 6.69 -0.41 -26.92
CA LYS A 538 6.57 -0.52 -28.38
C LYS A 538 7.82 -0.05 -29.15
N ARG A 539 9.00 -0.08 -28.53
CA ARG A 539 10.27 0.37 -29.13
C ARG A 539 10.22 1.81 -29.65
N SER A 540 9.45 2.67 -28.99
CA SER A 540 9.42 4.10 -29.31
C SER A 540 10.83 4.71 -29.23
N ASN A 541 11.15 5.63 -30.14
CA ASN A 541 12.43 6.32 -30.17
C ASN A 541 12.50 7.54 -29.22
N HIS A 542 11.44 7.84 -28.48
CA HIS A 542 11.44 8.98 -27.56
C HIS A 542 12.45 8.78 -26.43
N GLY A 543 13.37 9.73 -26.26
CA GLY A 543 14.43 9.66 -25.26
C GLY A 543 15.62 8.79 -25.68
N VAL A 544 15.57 8.07 -26.81
CA VAL A 544 16.68 7.21 -27.28
C VAL A 544 17.72 8.07 -27.97
N PHE A 545 18.46 8.87 -27.19
CA PHE A 545 19.45 9.84 -27.68
C PHE A 545 20.80 9.19 -27.99
N THR A 546 20.79 8.12 -28.78
CA THR A 546 22.00 7.42 -29.20
C THR A 546 21.88 6.93 -30.64
N LYS A 547 23.03 6.72 -31.29
CA LYS A 547 23.11 6.11 -32.62
C LYS A 547 23.35 4.60 -32.56
N THR A 548 23.58 4.05 -31.37
CA THR A 548 23.80 2.62 -31.15
C THR A 548 22.82 2.08 -30.09
N PRO A 549 21.50 2.07 -30.37
CA PRO A 549 20.54 1.49 -29.43
C PRO A 549 20.86 0.03 -29.11
N GLY A 550 20.73 -0.34 -27.83
CA GLY A 550 21.10 -1.67 -27.33
C GLY A 550 22.53 -1.76 -26.78
N VAL A 551 23.31 -0.68 -26.86
CA VAL A 551 24.64 -0.56 -26.25
C VAL A 551 24.54 0.35 -25.03
N LEU A 552 25.13 -0.03 -23.89
CA LEU A 552 24.97 0.68 -22.62
C LEU A 552 25.95 1.85 -22.50
N THR A 553 25.61 2.99 -23.10
CA THR A 553 26.40 4.23 -23.09
C THR A 553 25.70 5.34 -22.29
N ASN A 554 26.46 6.35 -21.88
CA ASN A 554 25.95 7.56 -21.25
C ASN A 554 25.43 8.62 -22.25
N ASP A 555 25.18 8.24 -23.51
CA ASP A 555 24.82 9.17 -24.60
C ASP A 555 23.55 9.98 -24.29
N PHE A 556 22.61 9.39 -23.54
CA PHE A 556 21.40 10.07 -23.07
C PHE A 556 21.74 11.40 -22.35
N PHE A 557 22.68 11.36 -21.41
CA PHE A 557 23.08 12.53 -20.64
C PHE A 557 23.94 13.51 -21.44
N VAL A 558 24.79 12.97 -22.33
CA VAL A 558 25.57 13.80 -23.26
C VAL A 558 24.63 14.62 -24.15
N ALA A 559 23.57 14.02 -24.69
CA ALA A 559 22.59 14.73 -25.51
C ALA A 559 21.77 15.75 -24.70
N LEU A 560 21.35 15.42 -23.47
CA LEU A 560 20.60 16.36 -22.62
C LEU A 560 21.41 17.60 -22.21
N THR A 561 22.74 17.47 -22.13
CA THR A 561 23.65 18.56 -21.73
C THR A 561 24.31 19.27 -22.92
N ASP A 562 24.07 18.81 -24.15
CA ASP A 562 24.61 19.43 -25.37
C ASP A 562 23.94 20.78 -25.65
N ILE A 563 24.72 21.84 -25.51
CA ILE A 563 24.30 23.23 -25.74
C ILE A 563 23.88 23.51 -27.20
N ASN A 564 24.30 22.64 -28.14
CA ASN A 564 23.94 22.76 -29.55
C ASN A 564 22.54 22.19 -29.84
N ILE A 565 21.87 21.57 -28.87
CA ILE A 565 20.51 21.09 -29.00
C ILE A 565 19.55 22.10 -28.35
N GLU A 566 18.57 22.55 -29.11
CA GLU A 566 17.46 23.37 -28.63
C GLU A 566 16.19 22.50 -28.55
N TRP A 567 15.54 22.49 -27.39
CA TRP A 567 14.32 21.71 -27.16
C TRP A 567 13.07 22.58 -27.27
N LYS A 568 12.08 22.12 -28.03
CA LYS A 568 10.77 22.79 -28.19
C LYS A 568 9.63 21.79 -28.06
N PRO A 569 8.53 22.13 -27.39
CA PRO A 569 7.36 21.28 -27.36
C PRO A 569 6.75 21.18 -28.77
N THR A 570 6.19 20.02 -29.11
CA THR A 570 5.52 19.82 -30.41
C THR A 570 4.14 20.47 -30.45
N ASP A 571 3.51 20.67 -29.29
CA ASP A 571 2.21 21.29 -29.13
C ASP A 571 2.02 21.83 -27.69
N LYS A 572 0.82 22.33 -27.38
CA LYS A 572 0.49 22.96 -26.09
C LYS A 572 0.36 21.98 -24.92
N SER A 573 0.30 20.67 -25.16
CA SER A 573 0.28 19.68 -24.07
C SER A 573 1.62 19.60 -23.36
N GLU A 574 2.71 19.98 -24.04
CA GLU A 574 4.08 19.86 -23.53
C GLU A 574 4.41 18.44 -23.03
N GLU A 575 3.86 17.41 -23.68
CA GLU A 575 4.17 16.01 -23.40
C GLU A 575 5.25 15.45 -24.33
N LEU A 576 5.35 15.99 -25.54
CA LEU A 576 6.34 15.61 -26.55
C LEU A 576 7.14 16.83 -27.01
N PHE A 577 8.44 16.61 -27.23
CA PHE A 577 9.39 17.65 -27.57
C PHE A 577 10.34 17.19 -28.66
N GLU A 578 10.79 18.15 -29.47
CA GLU A 578 11.83 17.96 -30.46
C GLU A 578 13.12 18.63 -30.00
N GLY A 579 14.21 17.87 -30.01
CA GLY A 579 15.57 18.37 -29.88
C GLY A 579 16.11 18.70 -31.26
N ARG A 580 16.32 19.98 -31.55
CA ARG A 580 16.76 20.49 -32.84
C ARG A 580 18.19 21.00 -32.77
N ASP A 581 18.95 20.77 -33.83
CA ASP A 581 20.26 21.41 -34.01
C ASP A 581 20.07 22.93 -34.01
N ARG A 582 20.74 23.63 -33.09
CA ARG A 582 20.57 25.08 -32.87
C ARG A 582 20.94 25.92 -34.10
N LYS A 583 21.83 25.43 -34.98
CA LYS A 583 22.28 26.18 -36.17
C LYS A 583 21.39 25.96 -37.38
N THR A 584 21.00 24.71 -37.62
CA THR A 584 20.28 24.28 -38.83
C THR A 584 18.78 24.15 -38.62
N GLY A 585 18.32 24.09 -37.36
CA GLY A 585 16.93 23.84 -36.99
C GLY A 585 16.45 22.41 -37.26
N LYS A 586 17.31 21.51 -37.75
CA LYS A 586 16.94 20.13 -38.06
C LYS A 586 16.65 19.34 -36.78
N VAL A 587 15.55 18.59 -36.76
CA VAL A 587 15.25 17.66 -35.66
C VAL A 587 16.31 16.56 -35.62
N ILE A 588 16.94 16.40 -34.45
CA ILE A 588 17.91 15.36 -34.16
C ILE A 588 17.25 14.27 -33.31
N TRP A 589 16.49 14.69 -32.29
CA TRP A 589 15.90 13.79 -31.30
C TRP A 589 14.44 14.16 -31.01
N THR A 590 13.71 13.21 -30.43
CA THR A 590 12.41 13.48 -29.78
C THR A 590 12.44 12.91 -28.38
N GLY A 591 11.80 13.57 -27.42
CA GLY A 591 11.75 13.14 -26.03
C GLY A 591 10.44 13.55 -25.38
N THR A 592 10.07 12.86 -24.31
CA THR A 592 8.92 13.20 -23.47
C THR A 592 9.37 13.96 -22.23
N ARG A 593 8.41 14.34 -21.38
CA ARG A 593 8.70 14.88 -20.05
C ARG A 593 9.54 13.94 -19.17
N ASN A 594 9.37 12.62 -19.30
CA ASN A 594 10.19 11.62 -18.60
C ASN A 594 11.68 11.74 -18.97
N ASP A 595 11.98 12.24 -20.15
CA ASP A 595 13.35 12.38 -20.65
C ASP A 595 13.92 13.74 -20.28
N LEU A 596 13.14 14.80 -20.52
CA LEU A 596 13.59 16.19 -20.43
C LEU A 596 13.66 16.74 -19.00
N ILE A 597 12.96 16.10 -18.05
CA ILE A 597 13.05 16.52 -16.65
C ILE A 597 14.48 16.49 -16.11
N PHE A 598 15.30 15.54 -16.59
CA PHE A 598 16.72 15.42 -16.25
C PHE A 598 17.60 16.53 -16.83
N GLY A 599 17.10 17.28 -17.82
CA GLY A 599 17.75 18.50 -18.32
C GLY A 599 17.24 19.79 -17.68
N SER A 600 16.15 19.73 -16.89
CA SER A 600 15.40 20.90 -16.42
C SER A 600 15.43 21.05 -14.90
N ASN A 601 15.01 20.04 -14.14
CA ASN A 601 15.01 20.10 -12.68
C ASN A 601 16.45 20.28 -12.17
N SER A 602 16.70 21.28 -11.32
CA SER A 602 18.06 21.67 -10.93
C SER A 602 18.84 20.54 -10.24
N GLN A 603 18.18 19.71 -9.44
CA GLN A 603 18.80 18.57 -8.78
C GLN A 603 19.08 17.42 -9.76
N LEU A 604 18.11 17.04 -10.59
CA LEU A 604 18.29 15.97 -11.58
C LEU A 604 19.28 16.36 -12.67
N ARG A 605 19.32 17.64 -13.05
CA ARG A 605 20.31 18.18 -13.99
C ARG A 605 21.73 18.05 -13.46
N ALA A 606 21.96 18.36 -12.18
CA ALA A 606 23.28 18.17 -11.58
C ALA A 606 23.72 16.70 -11.62
N LEU A 607 22.78 15.74 -11.46
CA LEU A 607 23.07 14.31 -11.59
C LEU A 607 23.35 13.93 -13.05
N ALA A 608 22.58 14.45 -14.01
CA ALA A 608 22.80 14.25 -15.43
C ALA A 608 24.18 14.76 -15.87
N GLU A 609 24.61 15.92 -15.37
CA GLU A 609 25.92 16.50 -15.64
C GLU A 609 27.06 15.59 -15.17
N VAL A 610 26.94 14.92 -14.02
CA VAL A 610 27.92 13.91 -13.57
C VAL A 610 28.04 12.77 -14.57
N TYR A 611 26.91 12.22 -15.04
CA TYR A 611 26.94 11.11 -16.00
C TYR A 611 27.29 11.54 -17.42
N ALA A 612 27.24 12.83 -17.76
CA ALA A 612 27.64 13.37 -19.06
C ALA A 612 29.16 13.61 -19.19
N GLN A 613 29.93 13.54 -18.10
CA GLN A 613 31.38 13.80 -18.13
C GLN A 613 32.14 12.76 -18.99
N ASN A 614 33.25 13.20 -19.58
CA ASN A 614 34.06 12.36 -20.48
C ASN A 614 34.66 11.11 -19.79
N ASP A 615 34.87 11.17 -18.48
CA ASP A 615 35.38 10.08 -17.62
C ASP A 615 34.26 9.26 -16.95
N ALA A 616 33.00 9.60 -17.18
CA ALA A 616 31.87 8.96 -16.51
C ALA A 616 31.44 7.62 -17.12
N LYS A 617 31.94 7.21 -18.29
CA LYS A 617 31.48 5.99 -19.00
C LYS A 617 31.47 4.74 -18.12
N ALA A 618 32.60 4.44 -17.45
CA ALA A 618 32.70 3.28 -16.57
C ALA A 618 31.86 3.44 -15.29
N LYS A 619 31.75 4.67 -14.76
CA LYS A 619 30.91 4.97 -13.59
C LYS A 619 29.43 4.75 -13.90
N PHE A 620 28.96 5.28 -15.03
CA PHE A 620 27.60 5.12 -15.52
C PHE A 620 27.22 3.63 -15.63
N VAL A 621 28.05 2.81 -16.28
CA VAL A 621 27.79 1.37 -16.40
C VAL A 621 27.72 0.68 -15.05
N ARG A 622 28.66 0.96 -14.13
CA ARG A 622 28.65 0.37 -12.78
C ARG A 622 27.41 0.77 -11.98
N ASP A 623 27.05 2.04 -12.01
CA ASP A 623 25.90 2.57 -11.27
C ASP A 623 24.59 2.06 -11.87
N PHE A 624 24.50 1.93 -13.20
CA PHE A 624 23.36 1.31 -13.88
C PHE A 624 23.21 -0.15 -13.47
N VAL A 625 24.30 -0.94 -13.50
CA VAL A 625 24.29 -2.35 -13.08
C VAL A 625 23.86 -2.47 -11.62
N ALA A 626 24.36 -1.62 -10.72
CA ALA A 626 23.97 -1.63 -9.32
C ALA A 626 22.46 -1.36 -9.14
N ALA A 627 21.94 -0.32 -9.81
CA ALA A 627 20.51 0.03 -9.73
C ALA A 627 19.62 -1.03 -10.39
N TRP A 628 20.04 -1.61 -11.52
CA TRP A 628 19.37 -2.74 -12.18
C TRP A 628 19.29 -3.95 -11.25
N THR A 629 20.42 -4.36 -10.67
CA THR A 629 20.50 -5.48 -9.71
C THR A 629 19.63 -5.23 -8.49
N LYS A 630 19.56 -4.00 -7.99
CA LYS A 630 18.64 -3.63 -6.91
C LYS A 630 17.19 -3.93 -7.29
N VAL A 631 16.72 -3.41 -8.43
CA VAL A 631 15.33 -3.62 -8.88
C VAL A 631 15.02 -5.11 -9.08
N MET A 632 15.93 -5.87 -9.68
CA MET A 632 15.75 -7.30 -9.90
C MET A 632 15.60 -8.10 -8.60
N ASN A 633 16.07 -7.58 -7.46
CA ASN A 633 16.11 -8.27 -6.18
C ASN A 633 15.16 -7.67 -5.12
N LEU A 634 14.31 -6.69 -5.47
CA LEU A 634 13.45 -6.00 -4.48
C LEU A 634 12.49 -6.93 -3.73
N ASP A 635 12.10 -8.06 -4.32
CA ASP A 635 11.21 -9.07 -3.72
C ASP A 635 11.93 -10.30 -3.14
N ARG A 636 13.26 -10.27 -3.07
CA ARG A 636 14.10 -11.38 -2.59
C ARG A 636 14.29 -11.36 -1.08
N PHE A 637 13.18 -11.49 -0.35
CA PHE A 637 13.15 -11.55 1.11
C PHE A 637 13.58 -12.89 1.71
N ASP A 638 13.85 -13.88 0.85
CA ASP A 638 14.30 -15.23 1.23
C ASP A 638 15.79 -15.31 1.59
N ASN A 639 16.53 -14.19 1.52
CA ASN A 639 17.97 -14.12 1.79
C ASN A 639 18.35 -13.09 2.85
#